data_AF-A0A1Y0UZ53-F1
#
_entry.id   AF-A0A1Y0UZ53-F1
#
_cell.length_a   1.000
_cell.length_b   1.000
_cell.length_c   1.000
_cell.angle_alpha   90.00
_cell.angle_beta   90.00
_cell.angle_gamma   90.00
#
_symmetry.space_group_name_H-M   'P 1'
#
loop_
_entity.id
_entity.type
_entity.pdbx_description
1 polymer ?
#
loop_
_entity_poly.entity_id
_entity_poly.type
_entity_poly.pdbx_seq_one_letter_code
_entity_poly.pdbx_strand_id
1 'polypeptide(L)'
;MAVHFSVTKALLESTVWTWGPLNHPPLTTSLKFGSDGLIKDYTHTNEHSWKLTGNLLEIFDIHGKMIWKFEGIFNNQDSITLVSFPHNDPQWGVFFALQASKANIPSHLLLASELPAPTVPAQPKKVAPPSAPKQPDTKTAKPSAAAAKQEGIRLVIWDLDDTFWEGTLSEGEISPIQRNVDIVKTLNSRGIVNAICSRNTFEDVKARLEQLGIWDDFVFPRISWGPKGPLVKDIIEKIQLRPETVMFVDDNVTNLNEAKHFVPELNVAEPDVLESLLDNPRFKGKPDPEHSRLKRYQVLESKHKDMAATGGDNEAFLRKSDIRVSFHSDIEAEFPRIHDLVNRTNQLNFTKNRWPEDIEEARLRFKEEVEADFDTDVGYVKVADAYGNYGICGFYLSRKDEFLHFLFSCRTMNMGVEQFVWRKLGERRVPIQGKVGSKLEDPIVDWINVVEDVDASTEASSTSAKRLKVCIRGACDMMMTSNFLRTKVDTLEELNYAYEGWEIIASPRFVALTRDLKDDRNREIIAHLPGMPDGRFKTDVLEETSDVYVLSFSQESFHGLYQSKTTGMIVPMGHFGLPYHLPGGPKDKFDYTSVSYDDLVNKYGVEHVSQEQWDFFRKEFVFLGGFNKNLFLKDLRYIFNRMMAAQKKVIIIGLNQAVGRDHKLLEFFAEINSIVRPLAEKYKFDYIDVNDIVRSEDDLAKDGMFGGAHFDRPAYKAISDRILSLLPASAA
;
A
#
# COMPACT_ATOMS: atom_id res chain seq x y z
N MET A 1 7.74 -1.69 -37.43
CA MET A 1 7.36 -3.06 -37.85
C MET A 1 7.86 -4.01 -36.77
N ALA A 2 6.96 -4.58 -35.96
CA ALA A 2 7.35 -5.58 -34.97
C ALA A 2 7.63 -6.90 -35.71
N VAL A 3 8.89 -7.32 -35.72
CA VAL A 3 9.29 -8.61 -36.29
C VAL A 3 8.79 -9.69 -35.33
N HIS A 4 7.87 -10.55 -35.79
CA HIS A 4 7.42 -11.72 -35.02
C HIS A 4 8.63 -12.62 -34.71
N PHE A 5 9.03 -12.68 -33.44
CA PHE A 5 10.05 -13.60 -32.97
C PHE A 5 9.40 -14.98 -32.71
N SER A 6 9.97 -16.04 -33.28
CA SER A 6 9.46 -17.41 -33.11
C SER A 6 10.43 -18.23 -32.25
N VAL A 7 9.90 -18.84 -31.20
CA VAL A 7 10.53 -19.88 -30.40
C VAL A 7 10.59 -21.15 -31.23
N THR A 8 11.81 -21.54 -31.59
CA THR A 8 12.06 -22.77 -32.34
C THR A 8 12.65 -23.84 -31.43
N LYS A 9 12.54 -25.10 -31.86
CA LYS A 9 13.15 -26.25 -31.16
C LYS A 9 14.66 -26.07 -30.99
N ALA A 10 15.33 -25.57 -32.04
CA ALA A 10 16.76 -25.27 -32.03
C ALA A 10 17.15 -24.19 -31.01
N LEU A 11 16.33 -23.14 -30.85
CA LEU A 11 16.55 -22.11 -29.83
C LEU A 11 16.49 -22.72 -28.43
N LEU A 12 15.44 -23.49 -28.12
CA LEU A 12 15.25 -24.09 -26.80
C LEU A 12 16.39 -25.06 -26.44
N GLU A 13 16.78 -25.93 -27.38
CA GLU A 13 17.80 -26.97 -27.14
C GLU A 13 19.24 -26.44 -27.05
N SER A 14 19.54 -25.32 -27.71
CA SER A 14 20.88 -24.72 -27.74
C SER A 14 21.13 -23.68 -26.65
N THR A 15 20.10 -23.35 -25.86
CA THR A 15 20.14 -22.28 -24.87
C THR A 15 20.10 -22.84 -23.45
N VAL A 16 20.91 -22.27 -22.57
CA VAL A 16 20.80 -22.50 -21.12
C VAL A 16 19.85 -21.47 -20.54
N TRP A 17 18.83 -21.94 -19.84
CA TRP A 17 17.76 -21.11 -19.33
C TRP A 17 17.86 -20.93 -17.81
N THR A 18 17.63 -19.70 -17.39
CA THR A 18 17.28 -19.39 -16.01
C THR A 18 15.78 -19.60 -15.84
N TRP A 19 15.39 -20.38 -14.85
CA TRP A 19 14.02 -20.80 -14.61
C TRP A 19 13.60 -20.51 -13.18
N GLY A 20 12.45 -19.87 -13.01
CA GLY A 20 11.86 -19.64 -11.69
C GLY A 20 10.75 -18.59 -11.70
N PRO A 21 10.21 -18.27 -10.52
CA PRO A 21 9.18 -17.25 -10.35
C PRO A 21 9.73 -15.86 -10.73
N LEU A 22 8.93 -15.10 -11.46
CA LEU A 22 9.26 -13.74 -11.88
C LEU A 22 9.39 -12.84 -10.64
N ASN A 23 10.41 -11.97 -10.61
CA ASN A 23 10.74 -11.08 -9.47
C ASN A 23 11.18 -11.79 -8.16
N HIS A 24 11.56 -13.06 -8.25
CA HIS A 24 12.11 -13.84 -7.16
C HIS A 24 13.43 -14.52 -7.58
N PRO A 25 14.26 -15.00 -6.64
CA PRO A 25 15.45 -15.78 -7.00
C PRO A 25 15.07 -16.98 -7.88
N PRO A 26 15.82 -17.26 -8.96
CA PRO A 26 15.49 -18.36 -9.86
C PRO A 26 15.66 -19.70 -9.13
N LEU A 27 14.78 -20.64 -9.47
CA LEU A 27 14.88 -22.02 -8.99
C LEU A 27 16.11 -22.73 -9.57
N THR A 28 16.52 -22.34 -10.78
CA THR A 28 17.75 -22.78 -11.40
C THR A 28 18.22 -21.78 -12.46
N THR A 29 19.52 -21.75 -12.72
CA THR A 29 20.16 -20.96 -13.79
C THR A 29 20.70 -21.85 -14.91
N SER A 30 20.47 -23.17 -14.84
CA SER A 30 21.09 -24.16 -15.71
C SER A 30 20.11 -25.03 -16.50
N LEU A 31 18.81 -24.70 -16.53
CA LEU A 31 17.79 -25.52 -17.18
C LEU A 31 18.07 -25.66 -18.68
N LYS A 32 18.03 -26.89 -19.19
CA LYS A 32 18.17 -27.19 -20.62
C LYS A 32 17.04 -28.05 -21.15
N PHE A 33 16.64 -27.79 -22.38
CA PHE A 33 15.69 -28.60 -23.12
C PHE A 33 16.43 -29.69 -23.90
N GLY A 34 16.26 -30.95 -23.51
CA GLY A 34 16.90 -32.08 -24.19
C GLY A 34 16.18 -32.46 -25.48
N SER A 35 16.94 -32.87 -26.50
CA SER A 35 16.38 -33.30 -27.80
C SER A 35 15.50 -34.56 -27.72
N ASP A 36 15.62 -35.31 -26.62
CA ASP A 36 14.78 -36.44 -26.24
C ASP A 36 13.42 -36.03 -25.65
N GLY A 37 13.13 -34.72 -25.55
CA GLY A 37 11.90 -34.19 -24.96
C GLY A 37 11.92 -34.14 -23.44
N LEU A 38 13.08 -34.35 -22.80
CA LEU A 38 13.22 -34.27 -21.34
C LEU A 38 13.91 -32.96 -20.91
N ILE A 39 13.55 -32.45 -19.73
CA ILE A 39 14.27 -31.36 -19.07
C ILE A 39 15.60 -31.92 -18.53
N LYS A 40 16.70 -31.20 -18.74
CA LYS A 40 18.06 -31.56 -18.31
C LYS A 40 18.63 -30.48 -17.41
N ASP A 41 19.62 -30.86 -16.59
CA ASP A 41 20.36 -29.97 -15.69
C ASP A 41 19.47 -29.20 -14.67
N TYR A 42 18.23 -29.69 -14.47
CA TYR A 42 17.27 -29.33 -13.45
C TYR A 42 16.34 -30.54 -13.23
N THR A 43 16.15 -30.96 -11.98
CA THR A 43 15.31 -32.11 -11.63
C THR A 43 14.27 -31.67 -10.63
N HIS A 44 13.00 -31.74 -11.03
CA HIS A 44 11.86 -31.45 -10.17
C HIS A 44 10.64 -32.24 -10.65
N THR A 45 9.66 -32.48 -9.77
CA THR A 45 8.50 -33.32 -10.12
C THR A 45 7.61 -32.69 -11.19
N ASN A 46 7.57 -31.36 -11.25
CA ASN A 46 6.69 -30.59 -12.12
C ASN A 46 7.28 -30.31 -13.52
N GLU A 47 8.61 -30.38 -13.66
CA GLU A 47 9.34 -30.07 -14.89
C GLU A 47 10.17 -31.26 -15.33
N HIS A 48 9.49 -32.25 -15.91
CA HIS A 48 10.10 -33.51 -16.32
C HIS A 48 10.32 -33.58 -17.84
N SER A 49 9.29 -33.28 -18.63
CA SER A 49 9.33 -33.34 -20.09
C SER A 49 8.76 -32.09 -20.73
N TRP A 50 9.03 -31.88 -22.02
CA TRP A 50 8.60 -30.70 -22.74
C TRP A 50 8.17 -31.02 -24.17
N LYS A 51 7.34 -30.14 -24.72
CA LYS A 51 6.88 -30.20 -26.10
C LYS A 51 6.77 -28.80 -26.68
N LEU A 52 7.10 -28.66 -27.96
CA LEU A 52 6.88 -27.43 -28.73
C LEU A 52 5.89 -27.74 -29.86
N THR A 53 4.74 -27.08 -29.86
CA THR A 53 3.72 -27.20 -30.92
C THR A 53 3.57 -25.86 -31.61
N GLY A 54 4.08 -25.73 -32.84
CA GLY A 54 4.19 -24.42 -33.51
C GLY A 54 5.16 -23.51 -32.74
N ASN A 55 4.65 -22.41 -32.17
CA ASN A 55 5.42 -21.47 -31.35
C ASN A 55 5.18 -21.62 -29.83
N LEU A 56 4.36 -22.60 -29.44
CA LEU A 56 3.88 -22.78 -28.07
C LEU A 56 4.70 -23.85 -27.36
N LEU A 57 5.42 -23.44 -26.31
CA LEU A 57 6.18 -24.34 -25.44
C LEU A 57 5.31 -24.80 -24.26
N GLU A 58 5.31 -26.11 -24.01
CA GLU A 58 4.61 -26.77 -22.92
C GLU A 58 5.60 -27.62 -22.11
N ILE A 59 5.49 -27.62 -20.77
CA ILE A 59 6.28 -28.48 -19.86
C ILE A 59 5.33 -29.32 -19.01
N PHE A 60 5.68 -30.59 -18.83
CA PHE A 60 4.89 -31.62 -18.18
C PHE A 60 5.62 -32.22 -16.97
N ASP A 61 4.84 -32.67 -15.99
CA ASP A 61 5.33 -33.37 -14.81
C ASP A 61 5.77 -34.81 -15.11
N ILE A 62 6.29 -35.49 -14.09
CA ILE A 62 6.73 -36.91 -14.18
C ILE A 62 5.60 -37.89 -14.57
N HIS A 63 4.34 -37.47 -14.47
CA HIS A 63 3.15 -38.27 -14.80
C HIS A 63 2.56 -37.91 -16.17
N GLY A 64 3.16 -36.95 -16.89
CA GLY A 64 2.71 -36.49 -18.20
C GLY A 64 1.56 -35.47 -18.15
N LYS A 65 1.28 -34.87 -16.98
CA LYS A 65 0.33 -33.76 -16.85
C LYS A 65 1.03 -32.44 -17.19
N MET A 66 0.41 -31.62 -18.04
CA MET A 66 0.96 -30.30 -18.38
C MET A 66 0.92 -29.38 -17.16
N ILE A 67 2.06 -28.81 -16.79
CA ILE A 67 2.18 -27.85 -15.67
C ILE A 67 2.35 -26.42 -16.19
N TRP A 68 3.14 -26.24 -17.25
CA TRP A 68 3.50 -24.92 -17.78
C TRP A 68 3.17 -24.82 -19.26
N LYS A 69 2.65 -23.66 -19.66
CA LYS A 69 2.32 -23.30 -21.04
C LYS A 69 2.75 -21.86 -21.27
N PHE A 70 3.75 -21.67 -22.13
CA PHE A 70 4.41 -20.38 -22.31
C PHE A 70 3.75 -19.59 -23.43
N GLU A 71 2.92 -18.63 -23.05
CA GLU A 71 2.11 -17.83 -23.98
C GLU A 71 2.66 -16.41 -24.15
N GLY A 72 3.46 -15.91 -23.19
CA GLY A 72 4.13 -14.61 -23.27
C GLY A 72 5.57 -14.75 -23.77
N ILE A 73 5.92 -14.03 -24.84
CA ILE A 73 7.29 -13.98 -25.39
C ILE A 73 7.74 -12.53 -25.41
N PHE A 74 8.77 -12.21 -24.64
CA PHE A 74 9.41 -10.90 -24.61
C PHE A 74 10.80 -11.01 -25.19
N ASN A 75 11.05 -10.26 -26.25
CA ASN A 75 12.33 -10.23 -26.96
C ASN A 75 12.95 -8.83 -26.81
N ASN A 76 13.73 -8.64 -25.75
CA ASN A 76 14.35 -7.35 -25.42
C ASN A 76 15.73 -7.23 -26.08
N GLN A 77 16.42 -6.09 -25.96
CA GLN A 77 17.73 -5.90 -26.61
C GLN A 77 18.76 -6.97 -26.19
N ASP A 78 18.78 -7.36 -24.91
CA ASP A 78 19.84 -8.22 -24.35
C ASP A 78 19.38 -9.62 -23.91
N SER A 79 18.06 -9.89 -23.90
CA SER A 79 17.51 -11.15 -23.39
C SER A 79 16.24 -11.59 -24.11
N ILE A 80 15.96 -12.89 -23.98
CA ILE A 80 14.68 -13.51 -24.34
C ILE A 80 14.05 -14.04 -23.06
N THR A 81 12.78 -13.68 -22.86
CA THR A 81 11.99 -14.14 -21.72
C THR A 81 10.70 -14.81 -22.21
N LEU A 82 10.50 -16.07 -21.82
CA LEU A 82 9.23 -16.78 -22.00
C LEU A 82 8.51 -16.81 -20.67
N VAL A 83 7.25 -16.40 -20.64
CA VAL A 83 6.45 -16.31 -19.41
C VAL A 83 5.30 -17.30 -19.46
N SER A 84 5.09 -18.01 -18.36
CA SER A 84 3.96 -18.92 -18.12
C SER A 84 3.37 -18.64 -16.75
N PHE A 85 2.05 -18.80 -16.61
CA PHE A 85 1.41 -18.97 -15.32
C PHE A 85 1.31 -20.48 -15.02
N PRO A 86 1.39 -20.95 -13.75
CA PRO A 86 1.17 -22.36 -13.44
C PRO A 86 -0.28 -22.75 -13.77
N HIS A 87 -0.48 -23.70 -14.68
CA HIS A 87 -1.82 -24.12 -15.07
C HIS A 87 -2.45 -25.13 -14.12
N ASN A 88 -1.63 -25.93 -13.44
CA ASN A 88 -2.09 -27.10 -12.69
C ASN A 88 -1.44 -27.25 -11.31
N ASP A 89 -0.68 -26.23 -10.87
CA ASP A 89 -0.04 -26.19 -9.55
C ASP A 89 -0.62 -25.05 -8.70
N PRO A 90 -1.37 -25.34 -7.62
CA PRO A 90 -2.03 -24.33 -6.81
C PRO A 90 -1.11 -23.57 -5.85
N GLN A 91 0.19 -23.90 -5.75
CA GLN A 91 1.03 -23.37 -4.66
C GLN A 91 1.71 -22.03 -4.92
N TRP A 92 1.85 -21.60 -6.18
CA TRP A 92 2.72 -20.45 -6.47
C TRP A 92 1.97 -19.14 -6.73
N GLY A 93 0.82 -19.14 -7.41
CA GLY A 93 0.02 -17.92 -7.64
C GLY A 93 0.76 -16.75 -8.33
N VAL A 94 1.95 -16.99 -8.91
CA VAL A 94 2.84 -16.01 -9.54
C VAL A 94 3.27 -16.49 -10.92
N PHE A 95 3.65 -15.56 -11.80
CA PHE A 95 4.23 -15.90 -13.10
C PHE A 95 5.61 -16.51 -12.96
N PHE A 96 5.93 -17.45 -13.84
CA PHE A 96 7.25 -18.04 -13.98
C PHE A 96 7.86 -17.65 -15.31
N ALA A 97 9.18 -17.52 -15.32
CA ALA A 97 9.92 -17.09 -16.48
C ALA A 97 11.08 -18.04 -16.81
N LEU A 98 11.19 -18.36 -18.10
CA LEU A 98 12.41 -18.86 -18.71
C LEU A 98 13.16 -17.68 -19.32
N GLN A 99 14.33 -17.39 -18.80
CA GLN A 99 15.15 -16.26 -19.22
C GLN A 99 16.49 -16.72 -19.76
N ALA A 100 16.90 -16.16 -20.89
CA ALA A 100 18.23 -16.36 -21.45
C ALA A 100 18.81 -15.05 -21.97
N SER A 101 20.09 -14.82 -21.68
CA SER A 101 20.84 -13.72 -22.29
C SER A 101 21.13 -14.03 -23.75
N LYS A 102 20.88 -13.08 -24.65
CA LYS A 102 21.18 -13.23 -26.08
C LYS A 102 22.67 -13.40 -26.36
N ALA A 103 23.55 -12.96 -25.46
CA ALA A 103 24.99 -13.21 -25.56
C ALA A 103 25.33 -14.71 -25.51
N ASN A 104 24.46 -15.52 -24.92
CA ASN A 104 24.63 -16.97 -24.78
C ASN A 104 23.84 -17.76 -25.82
N ILE A 105 23.22 -17.09 -26.79
CA ILE A 105 22.39 -17.70 -27.84
C ILE A 105 23.11 -17.52 -29.18
N PRO A 106 23.27 -18.59 -29.99
CA PRO A 106 23.83 -18.46 -31.32
C PRO A 106 23.08 -17.41 -32.16
N SER A 107 23.79 -16.43 -32.71
CA SER A 107 23.20 -15.27 -33.40
C SER A 107 22.28 -15.63 -34.58
N HIS A 108 22.53 -16.76 -35.26
CA HIS A 108 21.68 -17.27 -36.34
C HIS A 108 20.30 -17.75 -35.87
N LEU A 109 20.14 -18.06 -34.57
CA LEU A 109 18.85 -18.43 -33.96
C LEU A 109 18.07 -17.22 -33.45
N LEU A 110 18.69 -16.04 -33.46
CA LEU A 110 18.07 -14.76 -33.11
C LEU A 110 17.49 -14.01 -34.32
N LEU A 111 17.77 -14.49 -35.54
CA LEU A 111 17.33 -13.89 -36.81
C LEU A 111 16.13 -14.66 -37.38
N ALA A 112 15.15 -13.93 -37.91
CA ALA A 112 13.98 -14.50 -38.58
C ALA A 112 14.40 -15.35 -39.79
N SER A 113 13.76 -16.50 -39.97
CA SER A 113 14.12 -17.55 -40.92
C SER A 113 14.13 -17.10 -42.39
N GLU A 114 15.25 -17.29 -43.07
CA GLU A 114 15.31 -17.52 -44.53
C GLU A 114 15.66 -19.01 -44.77
N LEU A 115 14.85 -19.72 -45.56
CA LEU A 115 15.06 -21.10 -46.07
C LEU A 115 15.66 -21.02 -47.51
N PRO A 116 16.19 -22.10 -48.15
CA PRO A 116 16.64 -23.44 -47.72
C PRO A 116 18.07 -23.81 -48.26
N ALA A 117 18.71 -24.96 -47.96
CA ALA A 117 18.65 -26.24 -48.71
C ALA A 117 19.71 -27.27 -48.16
N PRO A 118 19.65 -28.58 -48.51
CA PRO A 118 20.01 -29.71 -47.61
C PRO A 118 21.36 -30.40 -47.93
N THR A 119 21.99 -31.08 -46.95
CA THR A 119 22.81 -32.30 -47.17
C THR A 119 23.03 -33.14 -45.90
N VAL A 120 23.24 -34.44 -46.13
CA VAL A 120 23.19 -35.61 -45.21
C VAL A 120 24.59 -35.94 -44.60
N PRO A 121 24.83 -37.05 -43.84
CA PRO A 121 25.19 -37.03 -42.41
C PRO A 121 26.61 -37.55 -42.10
N ALA A 122 27.09 -37.39 -40.86
CA ALA A 122 28.17 -38.23 -40.33
C ALA A 122 28.05 -38.49 -38.81
N GLN A 123 28.33 -39.74 -38.46
CA GLN A 123 28.16 -40.42 -37.18
C GLN A 123 29.45 -40.35 -36.28
N PRO A 124 29.49 -40.95 -35.07
CA PRO A 124 29.93 -40.29 -33.83
C PRO A 124 31.27 -40.80 -33.28
N LYS A 125 31.87 -40.06 -32.34
CA LYS A 125 32.88 -40.51 -31.35
C LYS A 125 32.90 -39.54 -30.17
N LYS A 126 33.22 -39.87 -28.93
CA LYS A 126 33.43 -41.09 -28.14
C LYS A 126 33.49 -40.60 -26.69
N VAL A 127 32.91 -41.39 -25.80
CA VAL A 127 32.96 -41.22 -24.34
C VAL A 127 34.39 -41.44 -23.81
N ALA A 128 34.78 -40.71 -22.75
CA ALA A 128 35.79 -41.14 -21.79
C ALA A 128 35.41 -40.70 -20.36
N PRO A 129 35.80 -41.48 -19.33
CA PRO A 129 35.01 -41.71 -18.11
C PRO A 129 35.53 -40.97 -16.86
N PRO A 130 34.83 -41.12 -15.71
CA PRO A 130 34.96 -40.24 -14.55
C PRO A 130 36.00 -40.72 -13.54
N SER A 131 36.50 -39.81 -12.70
CA SER A 131 37.27 -40.13 -11.50
C SER A 131 36.53 -39.67 -10.24
N ALA A 132 35.87 -40.64 -9.62
CA ALA A 132 35.82 -41.05 -8.21
C ALA A 132 36.12 -40.06 -7.04
N PRO A 133 35.54 -40.35 -5.85
CA PRO A 133 35.14 -39.37 -4.85
C PRO A 133 36.09 -39.27 -3.66
N LYS A 134 35.94 -38.21 -2.85
CA LYS A 134 36.44 -38.20 -1.46
C LYS A 134 35.31 -38.00 -0.46
N GLN A 135 35.38 -38.88 0.54
CA GLN A 135 34.50 -39.08 1.67
C GLN A 135 34.66 -37.98 2.75
N PRO A 136 33.73 -37.95 3.72
CA PRO A 136 33.40 -36.79 4.53
C PRO A 136 34.16 -36.77 5.85
N ASP A 137 34.34 -35.57 6.40
CA ASP A 137 34.75 -35.43 7.79
C ASP A 137 33.90 -34.42 8.56
N THR A 138 33.23 -35.00 9.56
CA THR A 138 33.09 -34.56 10.95
C THR A 138 32.42 -33.22 11.28
N LYS A 139 31.19 -33.38 11.79
CA LYS A 139 30.45 -32.47 12.66
C LYS A 139 31.33 -31.97 13.82
N THR A 140 31.45 -30.65 13.96
CA THR A 140 31.81 -29.98 15.21
C THR A 140 30.70 -29.02 15.61
N ALA A 141 30.46 -28.97 16.92
CA ALA A 141 29.33 -28.37 17.59
C ALA A 141 29.30 -26.84 17.50
N LYS A 142 28.08 -26.30 17.47
CA LYS A 142 27.76 -24.87 17.59
C LYS A 142 28.30 -24.28 18.91
N PRO A 143 29.00 -23.14 18.88
CA PRO A 143 29.08 -22.26 20.03
C PRO A 143 27.80 -21.44 20.18
N SER A 144 27.41 -21.31 21.44
CA SER A 144 26.28 -20.58 22.01
C SER A 144 26.30 -19.07 21.77
N ALA A 145 25.10 -18.50 21.67
CA ALA A 145 24.66 -17.14 21.99
C ALA A 145 25.63 -15.97 21.68
N ALA A 146 25.35 -15.28 20.56
CA ALA A 146 25.77 -13.89 20.39
C ALA A 146 25.17 -13.02 21.51
N ALA A 147 26.01 -12.24 22.19
CA ALA A 147 25.60 -11.28 23.20
C ALA A 147 24.53 -10.33 22.62
N ALA A 148 23.33 -10.35 23.21
CA ALA A 148 22.27 -9.42 22.86
C ALA A 148 22.76 -7.98 23.10
N LYS A 149 22.70 -7.14 22.07
CA LYS A 149 22.99 -5.70 22.13
C LYS A 149 22.03 -5.08 23.16
N GLN A 150 22.51 -4.72 24.35
CA GLN A 150 21.65 -4.14 25.39
C GLN A 150 21.08 -2.80 24.90
N GLU A 151 19.74 -2.68 24.86
CA GLU A 151 19.07 -1.46 24.42
C GLU A 151 19.37 -0.26 25.35
N GLY A 152 19.40 0.94 24.78
CA GLY A 152 19.61 2.19 25.53
C GLY A 152 18.43 2.56 26.42
N ILE A 153 18.73 3.13 27.60
CA ILE A 153 17.75 3.57 28.58
C ILE A 153 17.08 4.88 28.14
N ARG A 154 15.80 4.99 28.45
CA ARG A 154 14.88 6.07 28.03
C ARG A 154 14.18 6.76 29.21
N LEU A 155 14.08 6.07 30.35
CA LEU A 155 13.51 6.54 31.60
C LEU A 155 14.31 5.97 32.77
N VAL A 156 14.59 6.82 33.78
CA VAL A 156 15.05 6.38 35.10
C VAL A 156 13.98 6.69 36.14
N ILE A 157 13.55 5.69 36.89
CA ILE A 157 12.61 5.81 38.02
C ILE A 157 13.45 5.78 39.29
N TRP A 158 13.28 6.79 40.14
CA TRP A 158 14.07 7.02 41.33
C TRP A 158 13.25 6.73 42.59
N ASP A 159 13.81 5.95 43.50
CA ASP A 159 13.52 6.15 44.92
C ASP A 159 14.24 7.42 45.44
N LEU A 160 13.82 7.88 46.61
CA LEU A 160 14.28 9.10 47.24
C LEU A 160 15.10 8.83 48.51
N ASP A 161 14.48 8.27 49.54
CA ASP A 161 15.16 7.96 50.81
C ASP A 161 16.28 6.95 50.59
N ASP A 162 17.44 7.21 51.18
CA ASP A 162 18.70 6.45 51.04
C ASP A 162 19.15 6.13 49.60
N THR A 163 18.55 6.78 48.60
CA THR A 163 18.82 6.60 47.18
C THR A 163 19.18 7.92 46.50
N PHE A 164 18.25 8.88 46.49
CA PHE A 164 18.46 10.21 45.91
C PHE A 164 19.14 11.15 46.91
N TRP A 165 18.80 11.01 48.19
CA TRP A 165 19.40 11.69 49.33
C TRP A 165 19.72 10.68 50.42
N GLU A 166 20.61 11.04 51.34
CA GLU A 166 20.89 10.25 52.54
C GLU A 166 19.84 10.56 53.63
N GLY A 167 19.30 9.51 54.24
CA GLY A 167 18.31 9.58 55.31
C GLY A 167 16.86 9.41 54.84
N THR A 168 15.98 9.22 55.83
CA THR A 168 14.54 9.02 55.64
C THR A 168 13.77 10.29 55.96
N LEU A 169 13.06 10.84 54.98
CA LEU A 169 12.36 12.13 55.13
C LEU A 169 11.33 12.15 56.27
N SER A 170 10.65 11.03 56.52
CA SER A 170 9.68 10.92 57.62
C SER A 170 10.31 10.79 59.02
N GLU A 171 11.59 10.47 59.11
CA GLU A 171 12.28 10.17 60.37
C GLU A 171 13.26 11.27 60.81
N GLY A 172 13.59 12.25 59.96
CA GLY A 172 14.47 13.35 60.37
C GLY A 172 15.07 14.17 59.23
N GLU A 173 16.26 14.71 59.48
CA GLU A 173 17.00 15.49 58.48
C GLU A 173 17.51 14.60 57.36
N ILE A 174 17.39 15.08 56.12
CA ILE A 174 17.94 14.44 54.93
C ILE A 174 19.05 15.27 54.30
N SER A 175 20.03 14.60 53.69
CA SER A 175 21.15 15.24 52.99
C SER A 175 21.10 14.93 51.49
N PRO A 176 20.70 15.89 50.63
CA PRO A 176 20.68 15.71 49.18
C PRO A 176 22.06 15.38 48.61
N ILE A 177 22.13 14.35 47.77
CA ILE A 177 23.37 13.99 47.08
C ILE A 177 23.46 14.83 45.80
N GLN A 178 24.32 15.85 45.78
CA GLN A 178 24.43 16.79 44.64
C GLN A 178 24.71 16.08 43.30
N ARG A 179 25.48 14.99 43.32
CA ARG A 179 25.73 14.15 42.13
C ARG A 179 24.43 13.66 41.48
N ASN A 180 23.43 13.27 42.27
CA ASN A 180 22.16 12.75 41.76
C ASN A 180 21.33 13.84 41.09
N VAL A 181 21.37 15.07 41.62
CA VAL A 181 20.79 16.26 40.98
C VAL A 181 21.41 16.51 39.60
N ASP A 182 22.74 16.45 39.50
CA ASP A 182 23.46 16.69 38.25
C ASP A 182 23.21 15.57 37.23
N ILE A 183 23.05 14.32 37.69
CA ILE A 183 22.64 13.18 36.85
C ILE A 183 21.28 13.46 36.22
N VAL A 184 20.27 13.82 37.01
CA VAL A 184 18.91 14.09 36.50
C VAL A 184 18.93 15.14 35.39
N LYS A 185 19.59 16.28 35.63
CA LYS A 185 19.73 17.38 34.64
C LYS A 185 20.48 16.95 33.39
N THR A 186 21.52 16.14 33.55
CA THR A 186 22.31 15.61 32.43
C THR A 186 21.48 14.62 31.60
N LEU A 187 20.73 13.74 32.24
CA LEU A 187 19.84 12.79 31.57
C LEU A 187 18.75 13.52 30.79
N ASN A 188 18.11 14.53 31.38
CA ASN A 188 17.11 15.35 30.69
C ASN A 188 17.71 16.03 29.43
N SER A 189 18.95 16.54 29.54
CA SER A 189 19.69 17.15 28.43
C SER A 189 20.16 16.13 27.36
N ARG A 190 20.08 14.83 27.66
CA ARG A 190 20.32 13.70 26.73
C ARG A 190 19.02 13.07 26.24
N GLY A 191 17.87 13.70 26.52
CA GLY A 191 16.56 13.18 26.19
C GLY A 191 16.28 11.84 26.89
N ILE A 192 16.77 11.62 28.10
CA ILE A 192 16.40 10.51 28.98
C ILE A 192 15.62 11.13 30.14
N VAL A 193 14.35 10.75 30.29
CA VAL A 193 13.48 11.38 31.30
C VAL A 193 13.60 10.70 32.66
N ASN A 194 13.17 11.40 33.71
CA ASN A 194 13.24 10.93 35.10
C ASN A 194 11.84 10.90 35.73
N ALA A 195 11.55 9.88 36.54
CA ALA A 195 10.31 9.76 37.32
C ALA A 195 10.61 9.36 38.76
N ILE A 196 9.62 9.46 39.65
CA ILE A 196 9.76 9.17 41.08
C ILE A 196 8.84 8.03 41.49
N CYS A 197 9.35 7.06 42.25
CA CYS A 197 8.58 6.04 42.94
C CYS A 197 9.09 5.90 44.38
N SER A 198 8.42 6.55 45.32
CA SER A 198 8.86 6.61 46.73
C SER A 198 7.70 6.40 47.71
N ARG A 199 8.02 5.80 48.86
CA ARG A 199 7.07 5.61 49.97
C ARG A 199 7.16 6.79 50.93
N ASN A 200 6.44 7.86 50.61
CA ASN A 200 6.46 9.09 51.36
C ASN A 200 5.11 9.83 51.30
N THR A 201 5.02 10.94 52.03
CA THR A 201 3.94 11.93 51.87
C THR A 201 4.25 12.83 50.67
N PHE A 202 3.29 13.00 49.76
CA PHE A 202 3.49 13.72 48.49
C PHE A 202 3.91 15.17 48.70
N GLU A 203 3.24 15.87 49.61
CA GLU A 203 3.44 17.29 49.89
C GLU A 203 4.85 17.57 50.43
N ASP A 204 5.35 16.71 51.31
CA ASP A 204 6.67 16.86 51.93
C ASP A 204 7.79 16.67 50.90
N VAL A 205 7.69 15.61 50.09
CA VAL A 205 8.64 15.35 49.00
C VAL A 205 8.60 16.47 47.97
N LYS A 206 7.41 16.92 47.58
CA LYS A 206 7.26 18.00 46.60
C LYS A 206 7.93 19.28 47.08
N ALA A 207 7.63 19.71 48.30
CA ALA A 207 8.23 20.90 48.89
C ALA A 207 9.76 20.79 48.94
N ARG A 208 10.29 19.60 49.25
CA ARG A 208 11.73 19.37 49.32
C ARG A 208 12.41 19.41 47.95
N LEU A 209 11.82 18.80 46.92
CA LEU A 209 12.35 18.84 45.55
C LEU A 209 12.20 20.23 44.91
N GLU A 210 11.16 20.99 45.27
CA GLU A 210 11.01 22.40 44.89
C GLU A 210 12.12 23.26 45.51
N GLN A 211 12.47 23.05 46.79
CA GLN A 211 13.62 23.72 47.43
C GLN A 211 14.96 23.41 46.72
N LEU A 212 15.10 22.21 46.17
CA LEU A 212 16.28 21.80 45.40
C LEU A 212 16.24 22.29 43.94
N GLY A 213 15.12 22.86 43.49
CA GLY A 213 14.95 23.37 42.13
C GLY A 213 14.95 22.28 41.05
N ILE A 214 14.47 21.07 41.39
CA ILE A 214 14.45 19.91 40.48
C ILE A 214 13.08 19.25 40.37
N TRP A 215 12.05 19.76 41.03
CA TRP A 215 10.71 19.17 40.95
C TRP A 215 10.23 19.03 39.49
N ASP A 216 10.41 20.08 38.69
CA ASP A 216 9.99 20.11 37.28
C ASP A 216 10.89 19.26 36.37
N ASP A 217 12.03 18.75 36.86
CA ASP A 217 12.88 17.81 36.12
C ASP A 217 12.35 16.36 36.13
N PHE A 218 11.31 16.08 36.93
CA PHE A 218 10.65 14.79 37.02
C PHE A 218 9.26 14.79 36.37
N VAL A 219 8.83 13.60 35.93
CA VAL A 219 7.48 13.33 35.41
C VAL A 219 6.86 12.15 36.13
N PHE A 220 5.53 12.09 36.17
CA PHE A 220 4.78 10.98 36.77
C PHE A 220 5.21 10.61 38.21
N PRO A 221 5.28 11.57 39.15
CA PRO A 221 5.63 11.26 40.54
C PRO A 221 4.59 10.31 41.16
N ARG A 222 5.06 9.15 41.64
CA ARG A 222 4.30 8.22 42.48
C ARG A 222 4.87 8.21 43.88
N ILE A 223 4.31 9.08 44.71
CA ILE A 223 4.69 9.23 46.11
C ILE A 223 3.49 8.81 46.95
N SER A 224 3.54 7.61 47.52
CA SER A 224 2.49 7.10 48.39
C SER A 224 2.99 5.91 49.21
N TRP A 225 2.33 5.63 50.33
CA TRP A 225 2.64 4.50 51.22
C TRP A 225 2.29 3.11 50.66
N GLY A 226 2.01 3.01 49.36
CA GLY A 226 1.68 1.76 48.68
C GLY A 226 2.90 0.86 48.37
N PRO A 227 2.65 -0.39 47.94
CA PRO A 227 3.70 -1.27 47.39
C PRO A 227 4.32 -0.65 46.13
N LYS A 228 5.64 -0.81 45.93
CA LYS A 228 6.35 -0.12 44.84
C LYS A 228 6.15 -0.82 43.50
N GLY A 229 6.01 -2.15 43.50
CA GLY A 229 5.77 -2.92 42.27
C GLY A 229 4.60 -2.40 41.42
N PRO A 230 3.38 -2.27 41.98
CA PRO A 230 2.24 -1.70 41.28
C PRO A 230 2.44 -0.24 40.85
N LEU A 231 3.13 0.59 41.65
CA LEU A 231 3.40 1.99 41.32
C LEU A 231 4.37 2.12 40.14
N VAL A 232 5.44 1.32 40.12
CA VAL A 232 6.38 1.24 38.99
C VAL A 232 5.67 0.78 37.73
N LYS A 233 4.83 -0.26 37.83
CA LYS A 233 4.01 -0.74 36.73
C LYS A 233 3.11 0.37 36.18
N ASP A 234 2.43 1.12 37.04
CA ASP A 234 1.56 2.24 36.65
C ASP A 234 2.34 3.36 35.92
N ILE A 235 3.55 3.70 36.38
CA ILE A 235 4.42 4.68 35.68
C ILE A 235 4.74 4.18 34.27
N ILE A 236 5.14 2.92 34.13
CA ILE A 236 5.55 2.34 32.84
C ILE A 236 4.37 2.26 31.86
N GLU A 237 3.17 1.90 32.37
CA GLU A 237 1.95 1.87 31.57
C GLU A 237 1.54 3.26 31.08
N LYS A 238 1.60 4.28 31.96
CA LYS A 238 1.21 5.66 31.60
C LYS A 238 2.20 6.36 30.70
N ILE A 239 3.49 6.08 30.85
CA ILE A 239 4.56 6.65 30.02
C ILE A 239 4.68 5.95 28.65
N GLN A 240 4.04 4.78 28.50
CA GLN A 240 4.00 3.98 27.26
C GLN A 240 5.39 3.66 26.69
N LEU A 241 6.34 3.36 27.58
CA LEU A 241 7.68 2.88 27.21
C LEU A 241 7.80 1.37 27.39
N ARG A 242 8.67 0.76 26.58
CA ARG A 242 9.04 -0.64 26.74
C ARG A 242 9.84 -0.83 28.03
N PRO A 243 9.51 -1.81 28.90
CA PRO A 243 10.21 -2.00 30.17
C PRO A 243 11.72 -2.19 30.04
N GLU A 244 12.20 -2.81 28.96
CA GLU A 244 13.63 -3.03 28.66
C GLU A 244 14.42 -1.72 28.52
N THR A 245 13.73 -0.61 28.26
CA THR A 245 14.30 0.74 28.13
C THR A 245 14.12 1.58 29.40
N VAL A 246 13.62 1.00 30.49
CA VAL A 246 13.38 1.68 31.77
C VAL A 246 14.33 1.10 32.82
N MET A 247 14.91 1.96 33.67
CA MET A 247 15.66 1.56 34.85
C MET A 247 14.98 2.06 36.13
N PHE A 248 14.86 1.21 37.14
CA PHE A 248 14.44 1.57 38.49
C PHE A 248 15.62 1.48 39.47
N VAL A 249 15.86 2.54 40.23
CA VAL A 249 16.93 2.64 41.22
C VAL A 249 16.32 2.79 42.62
N ASP A 250 16.68 1.90 43.53
CA ASP A 250 16.17 1.79 44.90
C ASP A 250 17.24 1.11 45.76
N ASP A 251 17.47 1.58 46.99
CA ASP A 251 18.41 0.96 47.94
C ASP A 251 17.89 -0.39 48.45
N ASN A 252 16.57 -0.59 48.48
CA ASN A 252 15.97 -1.77 49.05
C ASN A 252 15.77 -2.87 48.00
N VAL A 253 16.59 -3.91 48.09
CA VAL A 253 16.54 -5.10 47.24
C VAL A 253 15.15 -5.76 47.20
N THR A 254 14.34 -5.64 48.25
CA THR A 254 12.96 -6.16 48.25
C THR A 254 12.07 -5.39 47.28
N ASN A 255 12.19 -4.06 47.24
CA ASN A 255 11.46 -3.21 46.30
C ASN A 255 11.89 -3.49 44.84
N LEU A 256 13.20 -3.68 44.60
CA LEU A 256 13.72 -4.05 43.28
C LEU A 256 13.16 -5.40 42.78
N ASN A 257 13.11 -6.40 43.67
CA ASN A 257 12.54 -7.71 43.36
C ASN A 257 11.01 -7.65 43.15
N GLU A 258 10.31 -6.86 43.95
CA GLU A 258 8.87 -6.61 43.77
C GLU A 258 8.61 -5.96 42.40
N ALA A 259 9.35 -4.91 42.05
CA ALA A 259 9.21 -4.26 40.75
C ALA A 259 9.44 -5.22 39.58
N LYS A 260 10.47 -6.08 39.66
CA LYS A 260 10.71 -7.15 38.67
C LYS A 260 9.61 -8.20 38.64
N HIS A 261 8.95 -8.50 39.75
CA HIS A 261 7.82 -9.43 39.76
C HIS A 261 6.64 -8.90 38.94
N PHE A 262 6.32 -7.61 39.10
CA PHE A 262 5.24 -6.97 38.34
C PHE A 262 5.61 -6.64 36.89
N VAL A 263 6.89 -6.38 36.63
CA VAL A 263 7.43 -6.01 35.32
C VAL A 263 8.74 -6.79 35.06
N PRO A 264 8.67 -8.03 34.56
CA PRO A 264 9.83 -8.93 34.44
C PRO A 264 10.98 -8.38 33.60
N GLU A 265 10.71 -7.60 32.56
CA GLU A 265 11.72 -7.06 31.64
C GLU A 265 12.35 -5.73 32.11
N LEU A 266 11.99 -5.25 33.31
CA LEU A 266 12.50 -4.01 33.90
C LEU A 266 13.99 -4.13 34.29
N ASN A 267 14.78 -3.10 33.95
CA ASN A 267 16.13 -2.98 34.51
C ASN A 267 16.02 -2.43 35.94
N VAL A 268 16.72 -3.04 36.89
CA VAL A 268 16.76 -2.56 38.28
C VAL A 268 18.21 -2.50 38.74
N ALA A 269 18.54 -1.55 39.60
CA ALA A 269 19.88 -1.38 40.15
C ALA A 269 19.81 -0.76 41.56
N GLU A 270 20.81 -1.06 42.38
CA GLU A 270 21.05 -0.36 43.64
C GLU A 270 21.76 1.00 43.36
N PRO A 271 21.85 1.92 44.34
CA PRO A 271 22.39 3.26 44.13
C PRO A 271 23.87 3.32 43.72
N ASP A 272 24.63 2.23 43.87
CA ASP A 272 26.04 2.11 43.47
C ASP A 272 26.24 2.32 41.96
N VAL A 273 25.24 2.00 41.14
CA VAL A 273 25.29 2.24 39.69
C VAL A 273 25.42 3.72 39.33
N LEU A 274 24.96 4.62 40.21
CA LEU A 274 24.89 6.06 39.96
C LEU A 274 26.27 6.70 39.79
N GLU A 275 27.33 6.09 40.34
CA GLU A 275 28.70 6.62 40.26
C GLU A 275 29.25 6.64 38.83
N SER A 276 28.81 5.69 38.00
CA SER A 276 29.28 5.50 36.62
C SER A 276 28.15 5.56 35.58
N LEU A 277 26.94 5.93 36.01
CA LEU A 277 25.73 5.90 35.17
C LEU A 277 25.89 6.72 33.89
N LEU A 278 26.46 7.93 33.99
CA LEU A 278 26.59 8.85 32.85
C LEU A 278 27.65 8.41 31.83
N ASP A 279 28.59 7.56 32.22
CA ASP A 279 29.63 6.99 31.35
C ASP A 279 29.16 5.70 30.65
N ASN A 280 28.10 5.08 31.16
CA ASN A 280 27.54 3.87 30.58
C ASN A 280 26.92 4.18 29.19
N PRO A 281 27.32 3.46 28.11
CA PRO A 281 26.81 3.68 26.77
C PRO A 281 25.28 3.63 26.64
N ARG A 282 24.59 2.91 27.54
CA ARG A 282 23.12 2.83 27.57
C ARG A 282 22.45 4.15 27.94
N PHE A 283 23.16 5.07 28.60
CA PHE A 283 22.68 6.38 29.06
C PHE A 283 23.24 7.53 28.21
N LYS A 284 23.81 7.25 27.04
CA LYS A 284 24.33 8.28 26.13
C LYS A 284 23.22 9.19 25.58
N GLY A 285 22.05 8.62 25.29
CA GLY A 285 20.90 9.36 24.75
C GLY A 285 21.19 10.10 23.43
N LYS A 286 20.31 11.05 23.07
CA LYS A 286 20.52 12.01 21.97
C LYS A 286 20.55 13.43 22.58
N PRO A 287 21.36 14.37 22.09
CA PRO A 287 21.34 15.74 22.61
C PRO A 287 19.91 16.34 22.56
N ASP A 288 19.44 16.84 23.70
CA ASP A 288 18.13 17.48 23.87
C ASP A 288 18.25 18.69 24.83
N PRO A 289 19.05 19.72 24.48
CA PRO A 289 19.33 20.85 25.38
C PRO A 289 18.07 21.66 25.75
N GLU A 290 17.04 21.62 24.91
CA GLU A 290 15.75 22.31 25.14
C GLU A 290 14.76 21.47 25.96
N HIS A 291 15.17 20.28 26.41
CA HIS A 291 14.38 19.31 27.18
C HIS A 291 13.03 19.00 26.51
N SER A 292 13.03 18.91 25.18
CA SER A 292 11.82 18.67 24.39
C SER A 292 11.12 17.37 24.78
N ARG A 293 11.89 16.34 25.14
CA ARG A 293 11.34 15.06 25.58
C ARG A 293 10.69 15.14 26.96
N LEU A 294 11.30 15.88 27.90
CA LEU A 294 10.74 16.11 29.24
C LEU A 294 9.39 16.83 29.12
N LYS A 295 9.36 17.97 28.41
CA LYS A 295 8.15 18.76 28.15
C LYS A 295 7.02 17.90 27.58
N ARG A 296 7.34 17.01 26.62
CA ARG A 296 6.36 16.08 26.04
C ARG A 296 5.75 15.12 27.07
N TYR A 297 6.55 14.62 28.02
CA TYR A 297 6.04 13.73 29.06
C TYR A 297 5.29 14.46 30.18
N GLN A 298 5.65 15.72 30.47
CA GLN A 298 4.84 16.59 31.34
C GLN A 298 3.45 16.83 30.75
N VAL A 299 3.38 17.07 29.43
CA VAL A 299 2.11 17.17 28.71
C VAL A 299 1.30 15.86 28.83
N LEU A 300 1.94 14.71 28.63
CA LEU A 300 1.27 13.41 28.80
C LEU A 300 0.77 13.20 30.23
N GLU A 301 1.53 13.62 31.24
CA GLU A 301 1.12 13.57 32.64
C GLU A 301 -0.12 14.44 32.90
N SER A 302 -0.16 15.67 32.38
CA SER A 302 -1.34 16.54 32.46
C SER A 302 -2.56 15.87 31.83
N LYS A 303 -2.38 15.29 30.63
CA LYS A 303 -3.43 14.56 29.92
C LYS A 303 -4.04 13.43 30.77
N HIS A 304 -3.21 12.66 31.48
CA HIS A 304 -3.67 11.63 32.40
C HIS A 304 -4.44 12.19 33.61
N LYS A 305 -4.04 13.36 34.12
CA LYS A 305 -4.77 14.04 35.21
C LYS A 305 -6.15 14.51 34.75
N ASP A 306 -6.22 15.11 33.56
CA ASP A 306 -7.48 15.60 32.99
C ASP A 306 -8.43 14.45 32.64
N MET A 307 -7.91 13.33 32.12
CA MET A 307 -8.67 12.11 31.88
C MET A 307 -9.20 11.48 33.18
N ALA A 308 -8.43 11.51 34.27
CA ALA A 308 -8.93 11.05 35.57
C ALA A 308 -10.07 11.94 36.09
N ALA A 309 -10.05 13.25 35.79
CA ALA A 309 -11.09 14.20 36.15
C ALA A 309 -12.41 14.02 35.37
N THR A 310 -12.39 13.34 34.20
CA THR A 310 -13.62 13.03 33.43
C THR A 310 -14.38 11.81 33.92
N GLY A 311 -14.01 11.22 35.06
CA GLY A 311 -14.74 10.08 35.65
C GLY A 311 -14.58 8.77 34.86
N GLY A 312 -13.57 8.67 33.99
CA GLY A 312 -13.23 7.45 33.26
C GLY A 312 -13.92 7.27 31.90
N ASP A 313 -14.73 8.24 31.44
CA ASP A 313 -15.22 8.24 30.06
C ASP A 313 -14.13 8.71 29.10
N ASN A 314 -13.38 7.73 28.57
CA ASN A 314 -12.27 7.96 27.65
C ASN A 314 -12.73 8.60 26.34
N GLU A 315 -13.89 8.22 25.79
CA GLU A 315 -14.35 8.81 24.52
C GLU A 315 -14.80 10.25 24.69
N ALA A 316 -15.50 10.58 25.79
CA ALA A 316 -15.86 11.97 26.08
C ALA A 316 -14.61 12.85 26.26
N PHE A 317 -13.53 12.30 26.83
CA PHE A 317 -12.25 12.98 26.92
C PHE A 317 -11.62 13.19 25.53
N LEU A 318 -11.59 12.15 24.68
CA LEU A 318 -11.05 12.24 23.32
C LEU A 318 -11.82 13.24 22.44
N ARG A 319 -13.16 13.27 22.52
CA ARG A 319 -14.01 14.28 21.86
C ARG A 319 -13.69 15.71 22.28
N LYS A 320 -13.26 15.92 23.53
CA LYS A 320 -12.84 17.25 24.04
C LYS A 320 -11.38 17.58 23.75
N SER A 321 -10.57 16.61 23.34
CA SER A 321 -9.12 16.79 23.16
C SER A 321 -8.75 17.49 21.85
N ASP A 322 -9.70 17.83 20.98
CA ASP A 322 -9.47 18.44 19.65
C ASP A 322 -8.33 17.76 18.87
N ILE A 323 -8.46 16.44 18.69
CA ILE A 323 -7.45 15.65 17.97
C ILE A 323 -7.53 16.00 16.49
N ARG A 324 -6.42 16.49 15.96
CA ARG A 324 -6.27 16.96 14.58
C ARG A 324 -5.21 16.13 13.89
N VAL A 325 -5.52 15.67 12.68
CA VAL A 325 -4.59 14.93 11.82
C VAL A 325 -4.42 15.63 10.48
N SER A 326 -3.24 15.52 9.88
CA SER A 326 -2.99 15.94 8.49
C SER A 326 -2.25 14.84 7.74
N PHE A 327 -2.61 14.68 6.46
CA PHE A 327 -2.03 13.69 5.55
C PHE A 327 -1.09 14.38 4.58
N HIS A 328 0.05 13.74 4.34
CA HIS A 328 1.14 14.28 3.54
C HIS A 328 1.71 13.21 2.61
N SER A 329 2.26 13.63 1.48
CA SER A 329 2.74 12.73 0.41
C SER A 329 4.16 13.04 -0.07
N ASP A 330 4.78 14.08 0.46
CA ASP A 330 6.17 14.51 0.25
C ASP A 330 7.15 13.68 1.08
N ILE A 331 7.07 12.35 0.94
CA ILE A 331 7.84 11.37 1.74
C ILE A 331 9.33 11.68 1.73
N GLU A 332 9.86 12.12 0.59
CA GLU A 332 11.29 12.30 0.41
C GLU A 332 11.88 13.46 1.22
N ALA A 333 11.09 14.49 1.50
CA ALA A 333 11.49 15.60 2.38
C ALA A 333 11.67 15.13 3.83
N GLU A 334 10.87 14.15 4.25
CA GLU A 334 10.79 13.63 5.62
C GLU A 334 11.38 12.22 5.76
N PHE A 335 12.08 11.73 4.73
CA PHE A 335 12.54 10.35 4.65
C PHE A 335 13.33 9.89 5.88
N PRO A 336 14.29 10.67 6.43
CA PRO A 336 15.02 10.26 7.65
C PRO A 336 14.11 10.05 8.86
N ARG A 337 13.05 10.85 8.98
CA ARG A 337 12.10 10.74 10.10
C ARG A 337 11.18 9.54 9.93
N ILE A 338 10.72 9.30 8.69
CA ILE A 338 9.87 8.16 8.33
C ILE A 338 10.66 6.85 8.47
N HIS A 339 11.91 6.80 8.03
CA HIS A 339 12.81 5.66 8.23
C HIS A 339 12.98 5.31 9.71
N ASP A 340 13.22 6.31 10.57
CA ASP A 340 13.29 6.12 12.02
C ASP A 340 11.98 5.56 12.59
N LEU A 341 10.83 6.05 12.09
CA LEU A 341 9.51 5.58 12.49
C LEU A 341 9.26 4.13 12.04
N VAL A 342 9.56 3.81 10.77
CA VAL A 342 9.47 2.47 10.19
C VAL A 342 10.32 1.48 10.95
N ASN A 343 11.51 1.86 11.44
CA ASN A 343 12.41 0.92 12.10
C ASN A 343 12.21 0.80 13.62
N ARG A 344 11.75 1.87 14.30
CA ARG A 344 11.62 1.87 15.76
C ARG A 344 10.23 1.55 16.30
N THR A 345 9.20 1.60 15.47
CA THR A 345 7.82 1.39 15.92
C THR A 345 7.54 -0.08 16.12
N ASN A 346 7.41 -0.58 17.34
CA ASN A 346 7.15 -2.01 17.58
C ASN A 346 5.67 -2.33 17.79
N GLN A 347 5.03 -1.78 18.82
CA GLN A 347 3.68 -2.20 19.21
C GLN A 347 2.62 -1.80 18.18
N LEU A 348 2.82 -0.70 17.47
CA LEU A 348 1.89 -0.16 16.47
C LEU A 348 2.46 -0.21 15.05
N ASN A 349 3.41 -1.10 14.77
CA ASN A 349 3.68 -1.50 13.39
C ASN A 349 2.88 -2.78 13.14
N PHE A 350 1.86 -2.69 12.28
CA PHE A 350 0.95 -3.79 12.01
C PHE A 350 1.56 -4.82 11.07
N THR A 351 2.30 -4.39 10.05
CA THR A 351 2.90 -5.30 9.07
C THR A 351 4.25 -5.85 9.50
N LYS A 352 4.91 -5.21 10.48
CA LYS A 352 6.29 -5.47 10.94
C LYS A 352 7.31 -5.42 9.80
N ASN A 353 6.94 -4.91 8.63
CA ASN A 353 7.88 -4.68 7.53
C ASN A 353 8.83 -3.56 7.92
N ARG A 354 10.12 -3.80 7.76
CA ARG A 354 11.21 -2.89 8.15
C ARG A 354 12.08 -2.60 6.95
N TRP A 355 12.64 -1.41 6.92
CA TRP A 355 13.64 -1.07 5.92
C TRP A 355 15.05 -1.38 6.43
N PRO A 356 16.05 -1.50 5.54
CA PRO A 356 17.46 -1.51 5.91
C PRO A 356 17.81 -0.40 6.90
N GLU A 357 18.78 -0.63 7.78
CA GLU A 357 19.27 0.40 8.72
C GLU A 357 20.05 1.50 7.99
N ASP A 358 20.70 1.18 6.88
CA ASP A 358 21.29 2.18 5.99
C ASP A 358 20.18 2.97 5.29
N ILE A 359 20.26 4.30 5.39
CA ILE A 359 19.18 5.19 4.93
C ILE A 359 19.10 5.25 3.40
N GLU A 360 20.22 5.10 2.68
CA GLU A 360 20.23 5.17 1.22
C GLU A 360 19.77 3.85 0.60
N GLU A 361 20.15 2.71 1.19
CA GLU A 361 19.56 1.41 0.85
C GLU A 361 18.04 1.39 1.11
N ALA A 362 17.60 1.95 2.25
CA ALA A 362 16.18 2.08 2.55
C ALA A 362 15.45 2.97 1.54
N ARG A 363 16.07 4.06 1.10
CA ARG A 363 15.51 4.97 0.08
C ARG A 363 15.36 4.28 -1.27
N LEU A 364 16.33 3.45 -1.66
CA LEU A 364 16.22 2.64 -2.88
C LEU A 364 15.07 1.63 -2.77
N ARG A 365 15.00 0.89 -1.66
CA ARG A 365 13.90 -0.05 -1.41
C ARG A 365 12.54 0.65 -1.39
N PHE A 366 12.44 1.83 -0.80
CA PHE A 366 11.22 2.61 -0.81
C PHE A 366 10.78 2.97 -2.24
N LYS A 367 11.72 3.40 -3.10
CA LYS A 367 11.44 3.69 -4.51
C LYS A 367 10.95 2.45 -5.24
N GLU A 368 11.65 1.33 -5.09
CA GLU A 368 11.18 0.03 -5.62
C GLU A 368 9.79 -0.31 -5.10
N GLU A 369 9.51 -0.01 -3.82
CA GLU A 369 8.24 -0.32 -3.21
C GLU A 369 7.08 0.52 -3.77
N VAL A 370 7.34 1.78 -4.14
CA VAL A 370 6.38 2.71 -4.73
C VAL A 370 6.18 2.50 -6.23
N GLU A 371 7.25 2.14 -6.94
CA GLU A 371 7.25 1.94 -8.39
C GLU A 371 6.79 0.53 -8.80
N ALA A 372 6.66 -0.40 -7.86
CA ALA A 372 6.28 -1.79 -8.13
C ALA A 372 4.89 -1.95 -8.78
N ASP A 373 3.91 -1.14 -8.35
CA ASP A 373 2.54 -1.18 -8.85
C ASP A 373 2.02 0.26 -9.03
N PHE A 374 1.33 0.49 -10.14
CA PHE A 374 0.76 1.79 -10.48
C PHE A 374 -0.24 2.30 -9.43
N ASP A 375 -0.99 1.39 -8.79
CA ASP A 375 -2.05 1.71 -7.82
C ASP A 375 -1.57 1.95 -6.39
N THR A 376 -0.26 2.11 -6.19
CA THR A 376 0.32 2.30 -4.87
C THR A 376 -0.24 3.57 -4.22
N ASP A 377 -0.66 3.50 -2.97
CA ASP A 377 -1.02 4.66 -2.14
C ASP A 377 0.03 4.81 -1.05
N VAL A 378 0.55 6.01 -0.83
CA VAL A 378 1.62 6.24 0.14
C VAL A 378 1.49 7.63 0.75
N GLY A 379 1.66 7.69 2.06
CA GLY A 379 1.60 8.93 2.81
C GLY A 379 2.12 8.79 4.22
N TYR A 380 2.29 9.94 4.88
CA TYR A 380 2.54 10.00 6.32
C TYR A 380 1.50 10.89 7.00
N VAL A 381 1.32 10.67 8.30
CA VAL A 381 0.30 11.35 9.12
C VAL A 381 0.99 12.14 10.22
N LYS A 382 0.71 13.45 10.28
CA LYS A 382 1.04 14.29 11.44
C LYS A 382 -0.16 14.40 12.36
N VAL A 383 0.08 14.48 13.66
CA VAL A 383 -0.99 14.53 14.67
C VAL A 383 -0.72 15.64 15.67
N ALA A 384 -1.77 16.39 16.03
CA ALA A 384 -1.79 17.31 17.15
C ALA A 384 -3.08 17.14 17.95
N ASP A 385 -3.11 17.62 19.18
CA ASP A 385 -4.32 17.76 19.97
C ASP A 385 -4.29 19.09 20.74
N ALA A 386 -5.24 19.31 21.65
CA ALA A 386 -5.32 20.50 22.49
C ALA A 386 -4.10 20.68 23.42
N TYR A 387 -3.32 19.63 23.64
CA TYR A 387 -2.17 19.62 24.54
C TYR A 387 -0.85 19.82 23.81
N GLY A 388 -0.80 19.59 22.50
CA GLY A 388 0.37 19.93 21.70
C GLY A 388 0.47 19.17 20.39
N ASN A 389 1.62 19.34 19.74
CA ASN A 389 1.92 18.74 18.45
C ASN A 389 2.82 17.49 18.63
N TYR A 390 2.43 16.38 18.00
CA TYR A 390 3.17 15.12 18.03
C TYR A 390 4.04 14.92 16.78
N GLY A 391 3.96 15.79 15.77
CA GLY A 391 4.68 15.67 14.50
C GLY A 391 4.30 14.39 13.75
N ILE A 392 5.23 13.87 12.95
CA ILE A 392 5.01 12.65 12.15
C ILE A 392 4.79 11.44 13.07
N CYS A 393 3.57 10.91 13.04
CA CYS A 393 3.12 9.83 13.90
C CYS A 393 2.58 8.63 13.12
N GLY A 394 2.34 8.71 11.82
CA GLY A 394 1.92 7.56 11.02
C GLY A 394 2.66 7.49 9.69
N PHE A 395 2.85 6.28 9.17
CA PHE A 395 3.29 6.03 7.80
C PHE A 395 2.49 4.87 7.23
N TYR A 396 2.07 5.02 5.97
CA TYR A 396 1.40 3.96 5.25
C TYR A 396 1.89 3.86 3.81
N LEU A 397 1.90 2.64 3.32
CA LEU A 397 2.06 2.29 1.91
C LEU A 397 1.15 1.10 1.63
N SER A 398 0.19 1.25 0.72
CA SER A 398 -0.66 0.15 0.25
C SER A 398 -0.54 -0.06 -1.24
N ARG A 399 -0.77 -1.30 -1.68
CA ARG A 399 -0.87 -1.70 -3.07
C ARG A 399 -2.15 -2.49 -3.24
N LYS A 400 -2.90 -2.25 -4.32
CA LYS A 400 -4.23 -2.84 -4.51
C LYS A 400 -5.07 -2.66 -3.23
N ASP A 401 -5.54 -3.77 -2.69
CA ASP A 401 -6.39 -3.83 -1.50
C ASP A 401 -5.62 -4.16 -0.22
N GLU A 402 -4.28 -4.04 -0.19
CA GLU A 402 -3.45 -4.42 0.96
C GLU A 402 -2.38 -3.38 1.35
N PHE A 403 -2.18 -3.18 2.65
CA PHE A 403 -1.06 -2.41 3.19
C PHE A 403 0.24 -3.21 3.27
N LEU A 404 1.30 -2.70 2.64
CA LEU A 404 2.68 -3.17 2.82
C LEU A 404 3.32 -2.55 4.08
N HIS A 405 3.05 -1.26 4.31
CA HIS A 405 3.40 -0.56 5.53
C HIS A 405 2.14 0.05 6.13
N PHE A 406 1.90 -0.22 7.39
CA PHE A 406 0.85 0.46 8.17
C PHE A 406 1.32 0.53 9.61
N LEU A 407 1.76 1.70 10.04
CA LEU A 407 2.39 1.86 11.33
C LEU A 407 2.21 3.25 11.94
N PHE A 408 2.15 3.28 13.27
CA PHE A 408 1.93 4.50 14.05
C PHE A 408 2.86 4.59 15.25
N SER A 409 3.26 5.81 15.61
CA SER A 409 4.05 6.08 16.81
C SER A 409 3.24 5.73 18.06
N CYS A 410 3.88 5.18 19.09
CA CYS A 410 3.23 5.01 20.39
C CYS A 410 2.71 6.32 21.00
N ARG A 411 3.15 7.49 20.50
CA ARG A 411 2.65 8.81 20.93
C ARG A 411 1.17 9.02 20.66
N THR A 412 0.59 8.30 19.70
CA THR A 412 -0.83 8.37 19.37
C THR A 412 -1.62 7.15 19.86
N MET A 413 -0.99 6.32 20.70
CA MET A 413 -1.63 5.14 21.25
C MET A 413 -2.86 5.52 22.07
N ASN A 414 -3.95 4.78 21.88
CA ASN A 414 -5.25 4.98 22.53
C ASN A 414 -5.96 6.30 22.13
N MET A 415 -5.50 6.99 21.08
CA MET A 415 -6.17 8.19 20.55
C MET A 415 -7.17 7.88 19.43
N GLY A 416 -7.20 6.65 18.90
CA GLY A 416 -8.04 6.29 17.77
C GLY A 416 -7.43 6.61 16.40
N VAL A 417 -6.18 7.07 16.34
CA VAL A 417 -5.58 7.59 15.09
C VAL A 417 -5.44 6.49 14.05
N GLU A 418 -4.97 5.30 14.44
CA GLU A 418 -4.77 4.19 13.52
C GLU A 418 -6.09 3.65 12.96
N GLN A 419 -7.15 3.59 13.76
CA GLN A 419 -8.50 3.18 13.34
C GLN A 419 -9.09 4.22 12.39
N PHE A 420 -8.98 5.51 12.73
CA PHE A 420 -9.44 6.60 11.90
C PHE A 420 -8.75 6.60 10.54
N VAL A 421 -7.42 6.50 10.52
CA VAL A 421 -6.63 6.51 9.28
C VAL A 421 -6.94 5.27 8.44
N TRP A 422 -7.04 4.08 9.03
CA TRP A 422 -7.39 2.86 8.31
C TRP A 422 -8.73 2.99 7.57
N ARG A 423 -9.77 3.50 8.25
CA ARG A 423 -11.09 3.76 7.64
C ARG A 423 -11.02 4.84 6.58
N LYS A 424 -10.29 5.93 6.83
CA LYS A 424 -10.12 7.04 5.88
C LYS A 424 -9.42 6.59 4.60
N LEU A 425 -8.51 5.62 4.70
CA LEU A 425 -7.81 4.99 3.59
C LEU A 425 -8.54 3.76 3.02
N GLY A 426 -9.85 3.62 3.31
CA GLY A 426 -10.73 2.65 2.64
C GLY A 426 -10.68 1.23 3.17
N GLU A 427 -10.26 1.04 4.43
CA GLU A 427 -10.35 -0.25 5.14
C GLU A 427 -9.63 -1.41 4.42
N ARG A 428 -8.59 -1.10 3.64
CA ARG A 428 -7.75 -2.09 2.93
C ARG A 428 -7.19 -3.12 3.92
N ARG A 429 -6.95 -4.34 3.43
CA ARG A 429 -6.39 -5.45 4.21
C ARG A 429 -5.07 -5.02 4.85
N VAL A 430 -4.90 -5.31 6.14
CA VAL A 430 -3.62 -5.14 6.83
C VAL A 430 -3.11 -6.54 7.20
N PRO A 431 -1.98 -7.00 6.64
CA PRO A 431 -1.41 -8.30 6.98
C PRO A 431 -0.74 -8.21 8.35
N ILE A 432 -1.54 -8.28 9.42
CA ILE A 432 -1.08 -8.13 10.80
C ILE A 432 -0.08 -9.24 11.15
N GLN A 433 1.13 -8.85 11.55
CA GLN A 433 2.20 -9.75 11.93
C GLN A 433 2.48 -9.67 13.44
N GLY A 434 2.32 -10.80 14.14
CA GLY A 434 2.59 -10.91 15.57
C GLY A 434 1.65 -10.07 16.46
N LYS A 435 2.09 -9.74 17.67
CA LYS A 435 1.30 -8.96 18.62
C LYS A 435 1.36 -7.47 18.27
N VAL A 436 0.18 -6.85 18.18
CA VAL A 436 -0.01 -5.40 17.96
C VAL A 436 -0.76 -4.78 19.13
N GLY A 437 -0.58 -3.47 19.33
CA GLY A 437 -1.05 -2.72 20.50
C GLY A 437 -2.53 -2.35 20.46
N SER A 438 -3.19 -2.46 19.30
CA SER A 438 -4.61 -2.14 19.13
C SER A 438 -5.24 -2.98 18.01
N LYS A 439 -6.58 -3.03 18.02
CA LYS A 439 -7.39 -3.58 16.91
C LYS A 439 -7.81 -2.42 16.00
N LEU A 440 -8.00 -2.67 14.71
CA LEU A 440 -8.33 -1.61 13.74
C LEU A 440 -9.84 -1.37 13.65
N GLU A 441 -10.64 -2.38 13.95
CA GLU A 441 -12.10 -2.36 13.81
C GLU A 441 -12.79 -1.54 14.90
N ASP A 442 -12.14 -1.37 16.05
CA ASP A 442 -12.71 -0.76 17.26
C ASP A 442 -11.66 0.15 17.95
N PRO A 443 -12.01 1.37 18.38
CA PRO A 443 -13.33 2.02 18.33
C PRO A 443 -13.71 2.61 16.97
N ILE A 444 -14.99 2.93 16.80
CA ILE A 444 -15.44 3.87 15.77
C ILE A 444 -15.05 5.28 16.20
N VAL A 445 -14.22 5.94 15.41
CA VAL A 445 -13.62 7.23 15.79
C VAL A 445 -14.39 8.38 15.15
N ASP A 446 -15.08 9.16 15.98
CA ASP A 446 -15.84 10.35 15.57
C ASP A 446 -15.23 11.68 16.07
N TRP A 447 -14.13 11.61 16.83
CA TRP A 447 -13.50 12.75 17.51
C TRP A 447 -12.24 13.31 16.84
N ILE A 448 -11.85 12.76 15.69
CA ILE A 448 -10.66 13.21 14.95
C ILE A 448 -11.06 14.12 13.79
N ASN A 449 -10.50 15.32 13.78
CA ASN A 449 -10.62 16.28 12.70
C ASN A 449 -9.43 16.14 11.73
N VAL A 450 -9.68 16.23 10.42
CA VAL A 450 -8.58 16.36 9.44
C VAL A 450 -8.43 17.84 9.12
N VAL A 451 -7.21 18.33 9.16
CA VAL A 451 -6.84 19.71 8.84
C VAL A 451 -5.85 19.74 7.67
N GLU A 452 -5.59 20.92 7.11
CA GLU A 452 -4.59 21.08 6.05
C GLU A 452 -3.20 20.67 6.50
N ASP A 453 -2.68 21.34 7.53
CA ASP A 453 -1.47 20.99 8.25
C ASP A 453 -1.66 21.26 9.75
N VAL A 454 -1.28 20.29 10.58
CA VAL A 454 -1.31 20.44 12.04
C VAL A 454 -0.26 21.43 12.54
N ASP A 455 0.80 21.67 11.77
CA ASP A 455 1.86 22.63 12.12
C ASP A 455 1.42 24.08 11.87
N ALA A 456 0.52 24.31 10.91
CA ALA A 456 0.02 25.63 10.54
C ALA A 456 -1.32 26.01 11.19
N SER A 457 -2.09 25.02 11.66
CA SER A 457 -3.40 25.26 12.28
C SER A 457 -3.25 25.68 13.75
N THR A 458 -3.31 26.98 14.02
CA THR A 458 -3.32 27.55 15.38
C THR A 458 -4.71 27.66 15.99
N GLU A 459 -5.78 27.44 15.22
CA GLU A 459 -7.15 27.61 15.68
C GLU A 459 -7.79 26.25 16.05
N ALA A 460 -8.43 26.22 17.22
CA ALA A 460 -9.34 25.14 17.61
C ALA A 460 -10.48 25.10 16.60
N SER A 461 -10.62 23.99 15.87
CA SER A 461 -11.63 23.89 14.82
C SER A 461 -13.01 23.82 15.46
N SER A 462 -13.75 24.93 15.39
CA SER A 462 -15.15 24.96 15.78
C SER A 462 -15.99 24.29 14.69
N THR A 463 -16.70 23.23 15.07
CA THR A 463 -17.68 22.46 14.29
C THR A 463 -17.13 21.65 13.11
N SER A 464 -17.30 20.32 13.21
CA SER A 464 -17.19 19.36 12.11
C SER A 464 -18.10 19.79 10.95
N ALA A 465 -17.54 20.52 9.99
CA ALA A 465 -18.24 20.82 8.75
C ALA A 465 -18.54 19.50 8.04
N LYS A 466 -19.77 19.35 7.53
CA LYS A 466 -20.16 18.18 6.74
C LYS A 466 -19.18 18.07 5.56
N ARG A 467 -18.37 17.01 5.55
CA ARG A 467 -17.48 16.72 4.44
C ARG A 467 -18.28 16.46 3.18
N LEU A 468 -17.78 16.96 2.05
CA LEU A 468 -18.37 16.67 0.75
C LEU A 468 -18.09 15.22 0.39
N LYS A 469 -19.12 14.56 -0.13
CA LYS A 469 -19.00 13.27 -0.80
C LYS A 469 -18.75 13.50 -2.29
N VAL A 470 -17.61 13.00 -2.79
CA VAL A 470 -17.17 13.14 -4.18
C VAL A 470 -17.24 11.77 -4.87
N CYS A 471 -18.11 11.63 -5.86
CA CYS A 471 -18.15 10.46 -6.73
C CYS A 471 -17.13 10.63 -7.87
N ILE A 472 -16.20 9.69 -8.00
CA ILE A 472 -15.20 9.66 -9.06
C ILE A 472 -15.57 8.52 -10.01
N ARG A 473 -15.91 8.87 -11.25
CA ARG A 473 -16.36 7.91 -12.26
C ARG A 473 -15.48 7.95 -13.50
N GLY A 474 -14.91 6.81 -13.87
CA GLY A 474 -14.06 6.70 -15.04
C GLY A 474 -13.18 5.45 -15.04
N ALA A 475 -11.98 5.59 -15.61
CA ALA A 475 -11.01 4.52 -15.72
C ALA A 475 -10.40 4.13 -14.36
N CYS A 476 -9.86 2.91 -14.26
CA CYS A 476 -9.24 2.41 -13.02
C CYS A 476 -8.08 3.28 -12.53
N ASP A 477 -7.37 3.98 -13.43
CA ASP A 477 -6.25 4.84 -13.07
C ASP A 477 -6.65 6.04 -12.21
N MET A 478 -7.92 6.47 -12.27
CA MET A 478 -8.45 7.54 -11.42
C MET A 478 -8.47 7.18 -9.94
N MET A 479 -8.27 5.91 -9.58
CA MET A 479 -7.98 5.47 -8.21
C MET A 479 -6.84 6.28 -7.61
N MET A 480 -5.82 6.62 -8.41
CA MET A 480 -4.70 7.46 -7.96
C MET A 480 -5.14 8.88 -7.56
N THR A 481 -6.08 9.46 -8.30
CA THR A 481 -6.69 10.74 -7.93
C THR A 481 -7.51 10.59 -6.65
N SER A 482 -8.28 9.50 -6.52
CA SER A 482 -9.07 9.19 -5.31
C SER A 482 -8.19 9.06 -4.06
N ASN A 483 -7.03 8.40 -4.16
CA ASN A 483 -6.07 8.25 -3.06
C ASN A 483 -5.62 9.61 -2.49
N PHE A 484 -5.39 10.61 -3.35
CA PHE A 484 -5.07 11.95 -2.87
C PHE A 484 -6.31 12.66 -2.29
N LEU A 485 -7.46 12.57 -2.96
CA LEU A 485 -8.70 13.24 -2.55
C LEU A 485 -9.25 12.75 -1.21
N ARG A 486 -9.22 11.44 -0.97
CA ARG A 486 -9.86 10.82 0.20
C ARG A 486 -9.28 11.25 1.54
N THR A 487 -8.08 11.83 1.51
CA THR A 487 -7.45 12.45 2.68
C THR A 487 -8.17 13.73 3.12
N LYS A 488 -8.88 14.41 2.22
CA LYS A 488 -9.58 15.69 2.48
C LYS A 488 -11.10 15.55 2.43
N VAL A 489 -11.62 14.87 1.41
CA VAL A 489 -13.05 14.65 1.19
C VAL A 489 -13.43 13.18 1.39
N ASP A 490 -14.73 12.88 1.39
CA ASP A 490 -15.19 11.49 1.34
C ASP A 490 -15.34 11.08 -0.12
N THR A 491 -14.73 9.97 -0.53
CA THR A 491 -14.74 9.52 -1.93
C THR A 491 -15.67 8.32 -2.12
N LEU A 492 -16.36 8.31 -3.26
CA LEU A 492 -17.08 7.16 -3.79
C LEU A 492 -16.52 6.85 -5.17
N GLU A 493 -16.01 5.64 -5.36
CA GLU A 493 -15.36 5.23 -6.60
C GLU A 493 -16.33 4.42 -7.47
N GLU A 494 -16.54 4.88 -8.70
CA GLU A 494 -17.22 4.17 -9.78
C GLU A 494 -16.26 3.95 -10.94
N LEU A 495 -15.19 3.21 -10.63
CA LEU A 495 -14.11 2.96 -11.56
C LEU A 495 -14.30 1.63 -12.27
N ASN A 496 -13.67 1.48 -13.42
CA ASN A 496 -13.63 0.21 -14.12
C ASN A 496 -12.97 -0.90 -13.29
N TYR A 497 -13.54 -2.09 -13.32
CA TYR A 497 -12.97 -3.28 -12.71
C TYR A 497 -13.28 -4.54 -13.51
N ALA A 498 -12.52 -5.61 -13.25
CA ALA A 498 -12.74 -6.92 -13.84
C ALA A 498 -13.68 -7.76 -12.97
N TYR A 499 -14.67 -8.41 -13.58
CA TYR A 499 -15.52 -9.42 -12.93
C TYR A 499 -15.52 -10.68 -13.79
N GLU A 500 -14.93 -11.78 -13.29
CA GLU A 500 -14.79 -13.04 -14.04
C GLU A 500 -14.15 -12.83 -15.44
N GLY A 501 -13.17 -11.93 -15.54
CA GLY A 501 -12.51 -11.55 -16.79
C GLY A 501 -13.30 -10.55 -17.67
N TRP A 502 -14.56 -10.29 -17.37
CA TRP A 502 -15.40 -9.29 -18.04
C TRP A 502 -15.14 -7.89 -17.50
N GLU A 503 -15.08 -6.91 -18.39
CA GLU A 503 -14.95 -5.50 -18.00
C GLU A 503 -16.29 -4.95 -17.50
N ILE A 504 -16.29 -4.42 -16.29
CA ILE A 504 -17.35 -3.56 -15.78
C ILE A 504 -16.93 -2.11 -16.03
N ILE A 505 -17.63 -1.45 -16.94
CA ILE A 505 -17.17 -0.20 -17.56
C ILE A 505 -17.97 0.98 -17.04
N ALA A 506 -17.28 2.03 -16.62
CA ALA A 506 -17.85 3.28 -16.14
C ALA A 506 -18.32 4.22 -17.28
N SER A 507 -18.79 3.67 -18.41
CA SER A 507 -19.20 4.48 -19.57
C SER A 507 -20.56 5.17 -19.35
N PRO A 508 -20.87 6.24 -20.11
CA PRO A 508 -22.20 6.84 -20.10
C PRO A 508 -23.31 5.88 -20.52
N ARG A 509 -22.98 4.94 -21.41
CA ARG A 509 -23.93 3.92 -21.90
C ARG A 509 -24.44 3.03 -20.77
N PHE A 510 -23.60 2.65 -19.80
CA PHE A 510 -24.04 1.86 -18.65
C PHE A 510 -25.05 2.61 -17.78
N VAL A 511 -24.87 3.90 -17.55
CA VAL A 511 -25.84 4.72 -16.81
C VAL A 511 -27.16 4.79 -17.58
N ALA A 512 -27.09 5.05 -18.89
CA ALA A 512 -28.28 5.20 -19.72
C ALA A 512 -29.04 3.86 -19.91
N LEU A 513 -28.37 2.70 -19.82
CA LEU A 513 -28.97 1.36 -19.95
C LEU A 513 -30.05 1.13 -18.89
N THR A 514 -29.94 1.75 -17.72
CA THR A 514 -30.99 1.66 -16.68
C THR A 514 -32.37 2.12 -17.15
N ARG A 515 -32.46 3.01 -18.15
CA ARG A 515 -33.73 3.36 -18.80
C ARG A 515 -34.25 2.20 -19.66
N ASP A 516 -33.35 1.57 -20.41
CA ASP A 516 -33.69 0.47 -21.31
C ASP A 516 -34.12 -0.76 -20.49
N LEU A 517 -33.56 -0.96 -19.30
CA LEU A 517 -33.93 -2.02 -18.35
C LEU A 517 -35.29 -1.82 -17.65
N LYS A 518 -36.03 -0.76 -17.96
CA LYS A 518 -37.45 -0.65 -17.58
C LYS A 518 -38.35 -1.58 -18.41
N ASP A 519 -37.86 -2.07 -19.54
CA ASP A 519 -38.51 -3.11 -20.35
C ASP A 519 -38.11 -4.49 -19.82
N ASP A 520 -39.11 -5.30 -19.45
CA ASP A 520 -38.91 -6.64 -18.87
C ASP A 520 -38.13 -7.55 -19.82
N ARG A 521 -38.32 -7.40 -21.13
CA ARG A 521 -37.60 -8.17 -22.15
C ARG A 521 -36.10 -7.86 -22.13
N ASN A 522 -35.73 -6.61 -21.86
CA ASN A 522 -34.32 -6.23 -21.73
C ASN A 522 -33.70 -6.82 -20.46
N ARG A 523 -34.46 -6.90 -19.35
CA ARG A 523 -34.00 -7.53 -18.12
C ARG A 523 -33.74 -9.02 -18.32
N GLU A 524 -34.66 -9.70 -19.00
CA GLU A 524 -34.49 -11.11 -19.40
C GLU A 524 -33.26 -11.28 -20.29
N ILE A 525 -33.06 -10.46 -21.31
CA ILE A 525 -31.89 -10.53 -22.20
C ILE A 525 -30.58 -10.37 -21.42
N ILE A 526 -30.48 -9.35 -20.55
CA ILE A 526 -29.27 -9.13 -19.73
C ILE A 526 -29.01 -10.30 -18.79
N ALA A 527 -30.03 -10.90 -18.19
CA ALA A 527 -29.87 -12.02 -17.26
C ALA A 527 -29.24 -13.27 -17.92
N HIS A 528 -29.30 -13.39 -19.25
CA HIS A 528 -28.67 -14.47 -20.01
C HIS A 528 -27.24 -14.13 -20.48
N LEU A 529 -26.76 -12.91 -20.27
CA LEU A 529 -25.41 -12.51 -20.66
C LEU A 529 -24.36 -12.94 -19.61
N PRO A 530 -23.15 -13.32 -20.06
CA PRO A 530 -22.04 -13.59 -19.15
C PRO A 530 -21.50 -12.30 -18.50
N GLY A 531 -20.84 -12.46 -17.35
CA GLY A 531 -20.18 -11.38 -16.64
C GLY A 531 -21.11 -10.33 -16.05
N MET A 532 -22.37 -10.66 -15.75
CA MET A 532 -23.38 -9.71 -15.24
C MET A 532 -23.58 -9.87 -13.72
N PRO A 533 -22.70 -9.29 -12.86
CA PRO A 533 -22.88 -9.38 -11.42
C PRO A 533 -24.13 -8.62 -10.96
N ASP A 534 -24.65 -9.03 -9.80
CA ASP A 534 -25.72 -8.31 -9.14
C ASP A 534 -25.33 -6.85 -8.91
N GLY A 535 -26.22 -5.95 -9.34
CA GLY A 535 -25.98 -4.51 -9.20
C GLY A 535 -24.99 -3.92 -10.20
N ARG A 536 -24.62 -4.61 -11.29
CA ARG A 536 -23.76 -4.06 -12.37
C ARG A 536 -24.14 -2.66 -12.84
N PHE A 537 -25.43 -2.33 -12.86
CA PHE A 537 -25.94 -1.04 -13.32
C PHE A 537 -26.21 -0.03 -12.20
N LYS A 538 -25.89 -0.37 -10.94
CA LYS A 538 -26.00 0.57 -9.82
C LYS A 538 -25.00 1.68 -10.03
N THR A 539 -25.46 2.91 -9.87
CA THR A 539 -24.60 4.09 -9.96
C THR A 539 -25.22 5.24 -9.19
N ASP A 540 -24.37 5.96 -8.48
CA ASP A 540 -24.67 7.18 -7.77
C ASP A 540 -25.05 8.33 -8.69
N VAL A 541 -24.75 8.25 -9.99
CA VAL A 541 -25.31 9.18 -10.98
C VAL A 541 -26.84 9.08 -11.02
N LEU A 542 -27.42 7.94 -10.65
CA LEU A 542 -28.87 7.76 -10.55
C LEU A 542 -29.39 7.97 -9.12
N GLU A 543 -28.66 7.50 -8.11
CA GLU A 543 -29.06 7.64 -6.71
C GLU A 543 -28.84 9.06 -6.15
N GLU A 544 -27.94 9.82 -6.77
CA GLU A 544 -27.67 11.24 -6.49
C GLU A 544 -27.22 11.51 -5.04
N THR A 545 -26.49 10.57 -4.41
CA THR A 545 -26.09 10.70 -3.01
C THR A 545 -24.83 11.53 -2.79
N SER A 546 -23.99 11.69 -3.81
CA SER A 546 -22.78 12.52 -3.73
C SER A 546 -23.09 14.00 -3.96
N ASP A 547 -22.28 14.86 -3.35
CA ASP A 547 -22.39 16.31 -3.49
C ASP A 547 -21.69 16.79 -4.79
N VAL A 548 -20.63 16.07 -5.21
CA VAL A 548 -19.80 16.39 -6.38
C VAL A 548 -19.59 15.13 -7.24
N TYR A 549 -19.60 15.29 -8.56
CA TYR A 549 -19.28 14.24 -9.52
C TYR A 549 -18.07 14.63 -10.36
N VAL A 550 -17.00 13.84 -10.27
CA VAL A 550 -15.80 13.94 -11.10
C VAL A 550 -15.90 12.88 -12.19
N LEU A 551 -16.02 13.29 -13.45
CA LEU A 551 -16.28 12.39 -14.58
C LEU A 551 -15.12 12.41 -15.59
N SER A 552 -14.67 11.23 -16.00
CA SER A 552 -13.74 11.02 -17.12
C SER A 552 -14.29 9.99 -18.11
N PHE A 553 -13.99 10.16 -19.40
CA PHE A 553 -14.57 9.35 -20.48
C PHE A 553 -13.53 8.61 -21.32
N SER A 554 -12.33 8.35 -20.79
CA SER A 554 -11.29 7.58 -21.49
C SER A 554 -11.74 6.16 -21.86
N GLN A 555 -12.69 5.61 -21.10
CA GLN A 555 -13.18 4.23 -21.23
C GLN A 555 -14.02 3.95 -22.48
N GLU A 556 -14.31 4.96 -23.29
CA GLU A 556 -14.92 4.78 -24.61
C GLU A 556 -14.00 4.05 -25.61
N SER A 557 -12.69 3.95 -25.33
CA SER A 557 -11.75 3.17 -26.15
C SER A 557 -11.80 1.67 -25.90
N PHE A 558 -12.49 1.20 -24.85
CA PHE A 558 -12.30 -0.15 -24.32
C PHE A 558 -13.23 -1.22 -24.90
N HIS A 559 -14.47 -0.89 -25.23
CA HIS A 559 -15.49 -1.90 -25.46
C HIS A 559 -15.99 -1.97 -26.91
N GLY A 560 -16.54 -3.13 -27.27
CA GLY A 560 -17.38 -3.29 -28.46
C GLY A 560 -18.84 -3.02 -28.12
N LEU A 561 -19.61 -2.51 -29.08
CA LEU A 561 -21.04 -2.26 -28.94
C LEU A 561 -21.85 -3.40 -29.60
N TYR A 562 -22.80 -3.95 -28.87
CA TYR A 562 -23.63 -5.06 -29.32
C TYR A 562 -25.11 -4.69 -29.20
N GLN A 563 -25.85 -4.80 -30.30
CA GLN A 563 -27.28 -4.51 -30.34
C GLN A 563 -28.13 -5.77 -30.28
N SER A 564 -29.06 -5.83 -29.34
CA SER A 564 -30.10 -6.86 -29.28
C SER A 564 -30.98 -6.80 -30.54
N LYS A 565 -31.17 -7.95 -31.20
CA LYS A 565 -32.10 -8.10 -32.33
C LYS A 565 -33.55 -8.00 -31.89
N THR A 566 -33.85 -8.44 -30.66
CA THR A 566 -35.20 -8.48 -30.11
C THR A 566 -35.73 -7.10 -29.74
N THR A 567 -34.91 -6.25 -29.11
CA THR A 567 -35.37 -4.97 -28.54
C THR A 567 -34.64 -3.75 -29.10
N GLY A 568 -33.51 -3.93 -29.77
CA GLY A 568 -32.65 -2.84 -30.24
C GLY A 568 -31.78 -2.21 -29.13
N MET A 569 -31.80 -2.74 -27.90
CA MET A 569 -30.94 -2.31 -26.79
C MET A 569 -29.47 -2.50 -27.16
N ILE A 570 -28.63 -1.49 -26.90
CA ILE A 570 -27.18 -1.54 -27.19
C ILE A 570 -26.40 -1.70 -25.89
N VAL A 571 -25.66 -2.79 -25.77
CA VAL A 571 -24.85 -3.13 -24.60
C VAL A 571 -23.36 -3.08 -24.97
N PRO A 572 -22.53 -2.34 -24.21
CA PRO A 572 -21.08 -2.41 -24.33
C PRO A 572 -20.55 -3.67 -23.63
N MET A 573 -19.71 -4.43 -24.33
CA MET A 573 -19.06 -5.64 -23.81
C MET A 573 -17.55 -5.60 -24.08
N GLY A 574 -16.77 -5.99 -23.07
CA GLY A 574 -15.31 -6.13 -23.11
C GLY A 574 -14.86 -7.26 -22.19
N HIS A 575 -13.80 -7.98 -22.58
CA HIS A 575 -13.23 -9.09 -21.81
C HIS A 575 -11.71 -9.14 -22.00
N PHE A 576 -10.94 -9.27 -20.92
CA PHE A 576 -9.47 -9.19 -20.94
C PHE A 576 -8.79 -10.34 -21.71
N GLY A 577 -9.41 -11.52 -21.75
CA GLY A 577 -8.93 -12.67 -22.51
C GLY A 577 -9.24 -12.61 -24.02
N LEU A 578 -10.10 -11.70 -24.46
CA LEU A 578 -10.45 -11.55 -25.88
C LEU A 578 -9.66 -10.38 -26.50
N PRO A 579 -9.35 -10.42 -27.81
CA PRO A 579 -8.66 -9.33 -28.49
C PRO A 579 -9.33 -7.98 -28.25
N TYR A 580 -8.62 -7.12 -27.53
CA TYR A 580 -9.12 -5.86 -27.02
C TYR A 580 -8.64 -4.66 -27.88
N HIS A 581 -7.40 -4.72 -28.35
CA HIS A 581 -6.82 -3.78 -29.31
C HIS A 581 -6.59 -4.45 -30.66
N LEU A 582 -7.18 -3.87 -31.70
CA LEU A 582 -6.86 -4.24 -33.08
C LEU A 582 -5.89 -3.21 -33.69
N PRO A 583 -5.12 -3.58 -34.74
CA PRO A 583 -4.15 -2.70 -35.37
C PRO A 583 -4.73 -1.37 -35.85
N GLY A 584 -6.04 -1.27 -36.09
CA GLY A 584 -6.75 -0.05 -36.46
C GLY A 584 -6.80 1.04 -35.38
N GLY A 585 -6.50 0.72 -34.11
CA GLY A 585 -6.55 1.66 -32.97
C GLY A 585 -7.83 1.56 -32.15
N PRO A 586 -8.13 2.52 -31.27
CA PRO A 586 -9.24 2.44 -30.30
C PRO A 586 -10.64 2.17 -30.88
N LYS A 587 -10.90 2.58 -32.12
CA LYS A 587 -12.19 2.38 -32.79
C LYS A 587 -12.37 0.99 -33.38
N ASP A 588 -11.27 0.30 -33.63
CA ASP A 588 -11.26 -1.03 -34.22
C ASP A 588 -11.43 -2.07 -33.11
N LYS A 589 -12.50 -2.87 -33.20
CA LYS A 589 -12.96 -3.76 -32.13
C LYS A 589 -13.26 -5.15 -32.66
N PHE A 590 -12.93 -6.14 -31.84
CA PHE A 590 -13.12 -7.55 -32.18
C PHE A 590 -14.58 -7.98 -31.99
N ASP A 591 -15.16 -8.60 -33.01
CA ASP A 591 -16.54 -9.09 -32.97
C ASP A 591 -16.62 -10.42 -32.20
N TYR A 592 -17.11 -10.35 -30.96
CA TYR A 592 -17.26 -11.54 -30.12
C TYR A 592 -18.32 -12.51 -30.65
N THR A 593 -19.31 -12.03 -31.43
CA THR A 593 -20.36 -12.90 -31.99
C THR A 593 -19.83 -13.87 -33.05
N SER A 594 -18.67 -13.54 -33.63
CA SER A 594 -17.98 -14.38 -34.61
C SER A 594 -17.26 -15.60 -34.00
N VAL A 595 -17.05 -15.62 -32.68
CA VAL A 595 -16.24 -16.62 -31.97
C VAL A 595 -17.09 -17.84 -31.58
N SER A 596 -16.64 -19.05 -31.92
CA SER A 596 -17.28 -20.28 -31.47
C SER A 596 -17.10 -20.48 -29.96
N TYR A 597 -17.98 -21.24 -29.29
CA TYR A 597 -17.80 -21.55 -27.87
C TYR A 597 -16.51 -22.34 -27.62
N ASP A 598 -16.16 -23.27 -28.52
CA ASP A 598 -14.92 -24.03 -28.41
C ASP A 598 -13.68 -23.13 -28.53
N ASP A 599 -13.67 -22.14 -29.43
CA ASP A 599 -12.58 -21.16 -29.50
C ASP A 599 -12.56 -20.24 -28.28
N LEU A 600 -13.73 -19.81 -27.80
CA LEU A 600 -13.85 -18.98 -26.60
C LEU A 600 -13.11 -19.62 -25.41
N VAL A 601 -13.37 -20.91 -25.14
CA VAL A 601 -12.79 -21.64 -24.02
C VAL A 601 -11.36 -22.09 -24.33
N ASN A 602 -11.12 -22.75 -25.46
CA ASN A 602 -9.84 -23.43 -25.70
C ASN A 602 -8.76 -22.50 -26.27
N LYS A 603 -9.13 -21.52 -27.08
CA LYS A 603 -8.18 -20.59 -27.72
C LYS A 603 -7.97 -19.33 -26.88
N TYR A 604 -9.05 -18.77 -26.34
CA TYR A 604 -8.99 -17.51 -25.58
C TYR A 604 -9.03 -17.70 -24.06
N GLY A 605 -9.20 -18.92 -23.57
CA GLY A 605 -9.15 -19.22 -22.14
C GLY A 605 -10.22 -18.50 -21.34
N VAL A 606 -11.36 -18.17 -21.94
CA VAL A 606 -12.45 -17.49 -21.23
C VAL A 606 -13.18 -18.51 -20.36
N GLU A 607 -13.16 -18.26 -19.06
CA GLU A 607 -13.82 -19.07 -18.04
C GLU A 607 -15.16 -18.43 -17.63
N HIS A 608 -15.95 -19.12 -16.79
CA HIS A 608 -17.21 -18.60 -16.24
C HIS A 608 -18.29 -18.21 -17.28
N VAL A 609 -18.27 -18.84 -18.46
CA VAL A 609 -19.28 -18.67 -19.50
C VAL A 609 -19.81 -20.04 -19.89
N SER A 610 -21.13 -20.25 -19.82
CA SER A 610 -21.73 -21.50 -20.30
C SER A 610 -21.93 -21.46 -21.82
N GLN A 611 -21.97 -22.65 -22.44
CA GLN A 611 -22.27 -22.76 -23.87
C GLN A 611 -23.62 -22.14 -24.22
N GLU A 612 -24.63 -22.31 -23.36
CA GLU A 612 -25.96 -21.74 -23.53
C GLU A 612 -25.92 -20.20 -23.54
N GLN A 613 -25.21 -19.58 -22.59
CA GLN A 613 -25.05 -18.12 -22.53
C GLN A 613 -24.34 -17.61 -23.79
N TRP A 614 -23.32 -18.33 -24.27
CA TRP A 614 -22.56 -17.92 -25.44
C TRP A 614 -23.37 -18.05 -26.73
N ASP A 615 -24.05 -19.18 -26.92
CA ASP A 615 -24.91 -19.41 -28.08
C ASP A 615 -26.07 -18.40 -28.10
N PHE A 616 -26.63 -18.07 -26.93
CA PHE A 616 -27.60 -16.99 -26.78
C PHE A 616 -27.01 -15.65 -27.23
N PHE A 617 -25.86 -15.24 -26.69
CA PHE A 617 -25.22 -13.96 -27.01
C PHE A 617 -25.00 -13.81 -28.52
N ARG A 618 -24.42 -14.84 -29.16
CA ARG A 618 -24.16 -14.84 -30.62
C ARG A 618 -25.43 -14.76 -31.45
N LYS A 619 -26.51 -15.42 -30.99
CA LYS A 619 -27.79 -15.44 -31.69
C LYS A 619 -28.55 -14.13 -31.51
N GLU A 620 -28.59 -13.58 -30.31
CA GLU A 620 -29.40 -12.42 -29.95
C GLU A 620 -28.75 -11.09 -30.38
N PHE A 621 -27.43 -10.99 -30.42
CA PHE A 621 -26.75 -9.72 -30.65
C PHE A 621 -26.20 -9.56 -32.07
N VAL A 622 -26.12 -8.31 -32.52
CA VAL A 622 -25.38 -7.86 -33.70
C VAL A 622 -24.27 -6.93 -33.25
N PHE A 623 -23.04 -7.19 -33.70
CA PHE A 623 -21.91 -6.32 -33.46
C PHE A 623 -22.00 -5.03 -34.28
N LEU A 624 -21.86 -3.88 -33.62
CA LEU A 624 -21.94 -2.55 -34.23
C LEU A 624 -20.56 -1.87 -34.42
N GLY A 625 -19.47 -2.52 -33.97
CA GLY A 625 -18.14 -1.91 -33.91
C GLY A 625 -17.81 -1.31 -32.55
N GLY A 626 -16.83 -0.39 -32.52
CA GLY A 626 -16.42 0.35 -31.33
C GLY A 626 -17.21 1.64 -31.11
N PHE A 627 -16.50 2.70 -30.73
CA PHE A 627 -17.07 4.01 -30.38
C PHE A 627 -18.11 4.54 -31.38
N ASN A 628 -19.29 4.92 -30.88
CA ASN A 628 -20.35 5.55 -31.66
C ASN A 628 -20.67 6.95 -31.13
N LYS A 629 -20.21 7.98 -31.86
CA LYS A 629 -20.36 9.39 -31.50
C LYS A 629 -21.80 9.82 -31.20
N ASN A 630 -22.78 9.35 -31.97
CA ASN A 630 -24.18 9.76 -31.79
C ASN A 630 -24.80 9.16 -30.54
N LEU A 631 -24.48 7.88 -30.26
CA LEU A 631 -24.89 7.21 -29.04
C LEU A 631 -24.26 7.86 -27.81
N PHE A 632 -22.94 8.09 -27.86
CA PHE A 632 -22.20 8.76 -26.80
C PHE A 632 -22.76 10.15 -26.49
N LEU A 633 -23.03 10.97 -27.51
CA LEU A 633 -23.64 12.29 -27.34
C LEU A 633 -25.04 12.23 -26.71
N LYS A 634 -25.85 11.23 -27.10
CA LYS A 634 -27.19 11.01 -26.52
C LYS A 634 -27.09 10.65 -25.04
N ASP A 635 -26.15 9.79 -24.67
CA ASP A 635 -26.00 9.29 -23.30
C ASP A 635 -25.35 10.33 -22.37
N LEU A 636 -24.38 11.11 -22.85
CA LEU A 636 -23.86 12.27 -22.13
C LEU A 636 -24.95 13.28 -21.81
N ARG A 637 -25.80 13.64 -22.78
CA ARG A 637 -26.91 14.58 -22.54
C ARG A 637 -27.88 14.05 -21.49
N TYR A 638 -28.12 12.74 -21.45
CA TYR A 638 -28.96 12.13 -20.43
C TYR A 638 -28.36 12.34 -19.03
N ILE A 639 -27.08 12.02 -18.84
CA ILE A 639 -26.37 12.21 -17.57
C ILE A 639 -26.32 13.69 -17.19
N PHE A 640 -25.92 14.56 -18.11
CA PHE A 640 -25.71 15.98 -17.84
C PHE A 640 -27.02 16.70 -17.51
N ASN A 641 -28.12 16.38 -18.22
CA ASN A 641 -29.45 16.90 -17.88
C ASN A 641 -29.87 16.47 -16.48
N ARG A 642 -29.58 15.22 -16.09
CA ARG A 642 -29.90 14.70 -14.75
C ARG A 642 -29.12 15.43 -13.67
N MET A 643 -27.79 15.51 -13.81
CA MET A 643 -26.93 16.20 -12.83
C MET A 643 -27.28 17.69 -12.70
N MET A 644 -27.58 18.35 -13.82
CA MET A 644 -28.06 19.73 -13.83
C MET A 644 -29.41 19.88 -13.10
N ALA A 645 -30.37 18.99 -13.38
CA ALA A 645 -31.68 19.00 -12.73
C ALA A 645 -31.58 18.75 -11.21
N ALA A 646 -30.64 17.88 -10.80
CA ALA A 646 -30.32 17.58 -9.41
C ALA A 646 -29.43 18.64 -8.74
N GLN A 647 -29.05 19.71 -9.47
CA GLN A 647 -28.20 20.81 -9.00
C GLN A 647 -26.84 20.33 -8.41
N LYS A 648 -26.28 19.26 -8.96
CA LYS A 648 -25.01 18.70 -8.51
C LYS A 648 -23.82 19.47 -9.10
N LYS A 649 -22.74 19.59 -8.32
CA LYS A 649 -21.45 20.09 -8.84
C LYS A 649 -20.84 18.99 -9.72
N VAL A 650 -20.47 19.33 -10.94
CA VAL A 650 -19.86 18.38 -11.89
C VAL A 650 -18.53 18.95 -12.37
N ILE A 651 -17.49 18.13 -12.27
CA ILE A 651 -16.14 18.43 -12.75
C ILE A 651 -15.80 17.37 -13.79
N ILE A 652 -15.48 17.81 -15.00
CA ILE A 652 -15.06 16.93 -16.08
C ILE A 652 -13.53 16.93 -16.17
N ILE A 653 -12.94 15.73 -16.20
CA ILE A 653 -11.51 15.55 -16.45
C ILE A 653 -11.33 15.34 -17.95
N GLY A 654 -10.67 16.29 -18.62
CA GLY A 654 -10.27 16.19 -20.01
C GLY A 654 -9.21 15.10 -20.20
N LEU A 655 -9.13 14.55 -21.40
CA LEU A 655 -8.18 13.48 -21.71
C LEU A 655 -6.87 14.06 -22.25
N ASN A 656 -5.75 13.40 -21.96
CA ASN A 656 -4.48 13.73 -22.57
C ASN A 656 -4.55 13.46 -24.08
N GLN A 657 -4.19 14.44 -24.90
CA GLN A 657 -4.23 14.31 -26.36
C GLN A 657 -2.89 14.71 -27.01
N ALA A 658 -1.90 15.09 -26.20
CA ALA A 658 -0.69 15.73 -26.68
C ALA A 658 0.57 14.89 -26.41
N VAL A 659 0.64 14.21 -25.26
CA VAL A 659 1.89 13.62 -24.76
C VAL A 659 1.78 12.09 -24.74
N GLY A 660 2.69 11.40 -25.41
CA GLY A 660 2.78 9.94 -25.40
C GLY A 660 2.99 9.34 -26.79
N ARG A 661 3.26 8.03 -26.81
CA ARG A 661 3.70 7.32 -28.02
C ARG A 661 2.57 6.61 -28.78
N ASP A 662 1.39 6.45 -28.19
CA ASP A 662 0.22 5.89 -28.87
C ASP A 662 -0.60 7.01 -29.54
N HIS A 663 -0.16 7.43 -30.72
CA HIS A 663 -0.82 8.50 -31.45
C HIS A 663 -2.28 8.20 -31.79
N LYS A 664 -2.65 6.93 -32.00
CA LYS A 664 -4.05 6.57 -32.31
C LYS A 664 -4.95 6.75 -31.10
N LEU A 665 -4.43 6.43 -29.91
CA LEU A 665 -5.12 6.70 -28.66
C LEU A 665 -5.25 8.18 -28.38
N LEU A 666 -4.18 8.96 -28.55
CA LEU A 666 -4.20 10.42 -28.36
C LEU A 666 -5.16 11.12 -29.33
N GLU A 667 -5.21 10.70 -30.61
CA GLU A 667 -6.18 11.19 -31.58
C GLU A 667 -7.63 10.87 -31.17
N PHE A 668 -7.86 9.67 -30.63
CA PHE A 668 -9.17 9.29 -30.10
C PHE A 668 -9.56 10.12 -28.87
N PHE A 669 -8.62 10.35 -27.94
CA PHE A 669 -8.83 11.22 -26.80
C PHE A 669 -9.11 12.67 -27.22
N ALA A 670 -8.46 13.17 -28.27
CA ALA A 670 -8.77 14.46 -28.87
C ALA A 670 -10.21 14.53 -29.40
N GLU A 671 -10.69 13.46 -30.04
CA GLU A 671 -12.07 13.37 -30.52
C GLU A 671 -13.07 13.39 -29.36
N ILE A 672 -12.82 12.64 -28.28
CA ILE A 672 -13.66 12.67 -27.07
C ILE A 672 -13.70 14.09 -26.48
N ASN A 673 -12.54 14.73 -26.31
CA ASN A 673 -12.46 16.11 -25.83
C ASN A 673 -13.25 17.08 -26.70
N SER A 674 -13.17 16.94 -28.03
CA SER A 674 -13.91 17.78 -28.98
C SER A 674 -15.44 17.71 -28.82
N ILE A 675 -15.95 16.63 -28.23
CA ILE A 675 -17.38 16.43 -27.94
C ILE A 675 -17.70 16.92 -26.52
N VAL A 676 -16.88 16.51 -25.55
CA VAL A 676 -17.18 16.68 -24.12
C VAL A 676 -16.98 18.14 -23.68
N ARG A 677 -15.91 18.81 -24.11
CA ARG A 677 -15.59 20.19 -23.66
C ARG A 677 -16.69 21.19 -24.04
N PRO A 678 -17.20 21.26 -25.29
CA PRO A 678 -18.31 22.16 -25.61
C PRO A 678 -19.61 21.83 -24.86
N LEU A 679 -19.83 20.55 -24.52
CA LEU A 679 -20.97 20.17 -23.68
C LEU A 679 -20.78 20.64 -22.23
N ALA A 680 -19.61 20.44 -21.64
CA ALA A 680 -19.32 20.92 -20.28
C ALA A 680 -19.56 22.44 -20.18
N GLU A 681 -19.07 23.22 -21.15
CA GLU A 681 -19.31 24.66 -21.26
C GLU A 681 -20.80 25.00 -21.35
N LYS A 682 -21.54 24.32 -22.23
CA LYS A 682 -22.99 24.51 -22.39
C LYS A 682 -23.76 24.25 -21.09
N TYR A 683 -23.35 23.24 -20.33
CA TYR A 683 -23.98 22.85 -19.07
C TYR A 683 -23.42 23.62 -17.85
N LYS A 684 -22.41 24.48 -18.05
CA LYS A 684 -21.68 25.21 -17.00
C LYS A 684 -21.03 24.29 -15.97
N PHE A 685 -20.53 23.15 -16.42
CA PHE A 685 -19.73 22.25 -15.60
C PHE A 685 -18.27 22.67 -15.65
N ASP A 686 -17.53 22.46 -14.57
CA ASP A 686 -16.10 22.73 -14.57
C ASP A 686 -15.38 21.72 -15.44
N TYR A 687 -14.28 22.14 -16.04
CA TYR A 687 -13.47 21.30 -16.92
C TYR A 687 -11.99 21.47 -16.56
N ILE A 688 -11.34 20.36 -16.22
CA ILE A 688 -9.90 20.31 -15.97
C ILE A 688 -9.26 19.77 -17.24
N ASP A 689 -8.48 20.60 -17.93
CA ASP A 689 -7.71 20.16 -19.08
C ASP A 689 -6.42 19.48 -18.60
N VAL A 690 -6.35 18.15 -18.73
CA VAL A 690 -5.16 17.39 -18.31
C VAL A 690 -3.92 17.78 -19.10
N ASN A 691 -4.07 18.32 -20.32
CA ASN A 691 -2.95 18.81 -21.10
C ASN A 691 -2.32 20.06 -20.46
N ASP A 692 -2.95 20.66 -19.45
CA ASP A 692 -2.33 21.72 -18.65
C ASP A 692 -1.35 21.21 -17.59
N ILE A 693 -1.45 19.93 -17.26
CA ILE A 693 -0.71 19.24 -16.21
C ILE A 693 0.36 18.35 -16.84
N VAL A 694 -0.03 17.52 -17.81
CA VAL A 694 0.85 16.58 -18.52
C VAL A 694 1.49 17.31 -19.70
N ARG A 695 2.78 17.63 -19.58
CA ARG A 695 3.52 18.47 -20.53
C ARG A 695 4.68 17.73 -21.21
N SER A 696 5.19 16.66 -20.62
CA SER A 696 6.24 15.81 -21.21
C SER A 696 6.05 14.33 -20.89
N GLU A 697 6.80 13.45 -21.58
CA GLU A 697 6.79 12.00 -21.28
C GLU A 697 7.22 11.69 -19.83
N ASP A 698 7.88 12.62 -19.14
CA ASP A 698 8.26 12.44 -17.73
C ASP A 698 7.04 12.46 -16.80
N ASP A 699 5.94 13.10 -17.22
CA ASP A 699 4.67 13.15 -16.50
C ASP A 699 3.81 11.88 -16.75
N LEU A 700 4.30 10.91 -17.54
CA LEU A 700 3.61 9.65 -17.81
C LEU A 700 4.04 8.54 -16.82
N ALA A 701 3.14 7.59 -16.59
CA ALA A 701 3.43 6.44 -15.75
C ALA A 701 4.60 5.61 -16.30
N LYS A 702 5.46 5.11 -15.40
CA LYS A 702 6.61 4.26 -15.75
C LYS A 702 6.28 2.77 -15.75
N ASP A 703 5.07 2.43 -16.18
CA ASP A 703 4.49 1.08 -16.17
C ASP A 703 4.73 0.30 -17.47
N GLY A 704 5.55 0.83 -18.38
CA GLY A 704 5.77 0.28 -19.71
C GLY A 704 4.67 0.63 -20.72
N MET A 705 3.60 1.31 -20.29
CA MET A 705 2.47 1.76 -21.13
C MET A 705 2.57 3.26 -21.47
N PHE A 706 3.74 3.73 -21.90
CA PHE A 706 4.02 5.15 -22.22
C PHE A 706 3.22 5.74 -23.43
N GLY A 707 2.05 5.17 -23.75
CA GLY A 707 1.11 5.61 -24.78
C GLY A 707 0.09 6.68 -24.35
N GLY A 708 0.27 7.34 -23.20
CA GLY A 708 -0.43 8.58 -22.84
C GLY A 708 -1.75 8.44 -22.05
N ALA A 709 -2.14 7.23 -21.65
CA ALA A 709 -3.34 6.99 -20.84
C ALA A 709 -3.11 7.11 -19.33
N HIS A 710 -1.92 6.72 -18.85
CA HIS A 710 -1.57 6.74 -17.44
C HIS A 710 -0.50 7.80 -17.16
N PHE A 711 -0.66 8.49 -16.04
CA PHE A 711 0.24 9.55 -15.61
C PHE A 711 1.10 9.15 -14.43
N ASP A 712 2.17 9.89 -14.18
CA ASP A 712 2.94 9.74 -12.96
C ASP A 712 2.14 10.23 -11.73
N ARG A 713 2.66 9.94 -10.53
CA ARG A 713 1.97 10.33 -9.29
C ARG A 713 1.84 11.85 -9.14
N PRO A 714 2.89 12.68 -9.38
CA PRO A 714 2.77 14.13 -9.41
C PRO A 714 1.63 14.66 -10.27
N ALA A 715 1.43 14.12 -11.48
CA ALA A 715 0.35 14.54 -12.36
C ALA A 715 -1.03 14.22 -11.76
N TYR A 716 -1.25 13.02 -11.21
CA TYR A 716 -2.51 12.71 -10.52
C TYR A 716 -2.73 13.55 -9.26
N LYS A 717 -1.68 13.87 -8.52
CA LYS A 717 -1.77 14.80 -7.40
C LYS A 717 -2.19 16.19 -7.88
N ALA A 718 -1.62 16.69 -8.98
CA ALA A 718 -2.01 17.97 -9.54
C ALA A 718 -3.47 17.98 -10.03
N ILE A 719 -3.98 16.87 -10.58
CA ILE A 719 -5.40 16.71 -10.91
C ILE A 719 -6.26 16.80 -9.65
N SER A 720 -5.88 16.07 -8.59
CA SER A 720 -6.56 16.11 -7.28
C SER A 720 -6.58 17.52 -6.67
N ASP A 721 -5.44 18.21 -6.65
CA ASP A 721 -5.33 19.59 -6.14
C ASP A 721 -6.25 20.55 -6.92
N ARG A 722 -6.40 20.34 -8.24
CA ARG A 722 -7.30 21.16 -9.09
C ARG A 722 -8.76 20.86 -8.80
N ILE A 723 -9.13 19.59 -8.59
CA ILE A 723 -10.46 19.21 -8.12
C ILE A 723 -10.78 19.91 -6.80
N LEU A 724 -9.89 19.83 -5.81
CA LEU A 724 -10.07 20.47 -4.50
C LEU A 724 -10.24 21.99 -4.61
N SER A 725 -9.47 22.64 -5.49
CA SER A 725 -9.58 24.10 -5.71
C SER A 725 -10.93 24.55 -6.28
N LEU A 726 -11.70 23.64 -6.88
CA LEU A 726 -13.04 23.90 -7.42
C LEU A 726 -14.15 23.62 -6.40
N LEU A 727 -13.81 23.06 -5.24
CA LEU A 727 -14.73 22.82 -4.15
C LEU A 727 -14.86 24.08 -3.27
N PRO A 728 -16.00 24.28 -2.58
CA PRO A 728 -16.15 25.35 -1.60
C PRO A 728 -15.07 25.25 -0.52
N ALA A 729 -14.52 26.40 -0.08
CA ALA A 729 -13.47 26.44 0.96
C ALA A 729 -13.90 25.79 2.29
N SER A 730 -15.20 25.69 2.57
CA SER A 730 -15.75 24.97 3.74
C SER A 730 -15.67 23.44 3.64
N ALA A 731 -15.12 22.91 2.55
CA ALA A 731 -15.04 21.47 2.26
C ALA A 731 -13.62 20.91 2.20
N ALA A 732 -12.59 21.76 2.25
CA ALA A 732 -11.17 21.40 2.13
C ALA A 732 -10.53 21.13 3.50
#